data_AF-A0AAU5S502-F1
#
_entry.id   AF-A0AAU5S502-F1
#
_cell.length_a   1.000
_cell.length_b   1.000
_cell.length_c   1.000
_cell.angle_alpha   90.00
_cell.angle_beta   90.00
_cell.angle_gamma   90.00
#
_symmetry.space_group_name_H-M   'P 1'
#
loop_
_entity.id
_entity.type
_entity.pdbx_description
1 polymer ?
#
loop_
_entity_poly.entity_id
_entity_poly.type
_entity_poly.pdbx_seq_one_letter_code
_entity_poly.pdbx_strand_id
1 'polypeptide(L)'
;MLTVNAAAAQPAHGAQPAKNPWTDTGYQPRQGDWRPYVLAPRGHVVEPVSVSSVSARGGSVQGDPKALLGKGSKPLRLTGSGDRTQSPLVTLDFGKDVGGKIRIRVAGASKTPPRLHVCFSESKQFAASPAQSNNGEDAVAPGCDTANIWNGYPGQPYTYDADSHTFTVDPAKLPATLTDSQLRGGFRYATVFLDGPGWVDLGAVSLDFSAAPKQSDPAAYQGWFLSSDNELNKIWYSGGYTVQLDTWMSDTAKSWPYQTGEADHSDAQVPGADPGQEVIFDGAKRDRVVWQGDLAIQAPVTYLSTDDVPAVDNSLSSLASQQLPDGYMPAESLVGPHNQDEIRTYGEYVTWFVYNHYEHWLYTGDQAYLAKWWPQLTKAMAWLESVRSQDGTGLISFASANSCGHYGYSDCGHETYVNALYKRNLDEMAALAASRGDAAGARTYAGRAGDVKDAINSQLWDASTGAYRLSTEIPTAYPQDANAAAVLTGIASSDRSARAMEYLRKNNWSTYGSLTVSPSTPNASIQPFYEPLPSGFEASARLDVPDPSGAEQQQALQLMRTFWGHQLSEDPGSTLWEKANLDGDPGIAQFTSLAHGWAAGPTISLTTQVLGVQPTAAGFSGYSIVPTPGGLTWAQGSVPTPHGAITASWRSSAHGFTLTATAPRGTVGELAVPTGGHKVRVELDGRTVWNGTRAVGGAQVSADGTTVRVGHVGPGHHTLTSHTL
;
A
#
# COMPACT_ATOMS: atom_id res chain seq x y z
N MET A 1 3.82 -37.60 -26.18
CA MET A 1 2.42 -37.27 -26.54
C MET A 1 1.50 -38.12 -25.69
N LEU A 2 0.81 -37.51 -24.73
CA LEU A 2 -0.44 -37.99 -24.12
C LEU A 2 -0.96 -36.82 -23.26
N THR A 3 -1.75 -35.98 -23.91
CA THR A 3 -2.49 -34.85 -23.34
C THR A 3 -3.67 -35.39 -22.55
N VAL A 4 -3.75 -35.06 -21.26
CA VAL A 4 -4.95 -35.32 -20.44
C VAL A 4 -5.80 -34.05 -20.46
N ASN A 5 -6.91 -34.09 -21.20
CA ASN A 5 -7.96 -33.08 -21.18
C ASN A 5 -8.67 -33.11 -19.82
N ALA A 6 -8.61 -32.02 -19.07
CA ALA A 6 -9.50 -31.79 -17.94
C ALA A 6 -10.85 -31.27 -18.47
N ALA A 7 -11.83 -32.17 -18.59
CA ALA A 7 -13.21 -31.79 -18.88
C ALA A 7 -13.84 -31.17 -17.61
N ALA A 8 -14.47 -30.01 -17.77
CA ALA A 8 -15.21 -29.31 -16.73
C ALA A 8 -16.38 -30.17 -16.22
N ALA A 9 -16.36 -30.50 -14.92
CA ALA A 9 -17.48 -31.12 -14.23
C ALA A 9 -18.54 -30.04 -13.91
N GLN A 10 -19.80 -30.30 -14.29
CA GLN A 10 -20.95 -29.49 -13.86
C GLN A 10 -21.15 -29.65 -12.33
N PRO A 11 -21.49 -28.58 -11.58
CA PRO A 11 -21.70 -28.69 -10.15
C PRO A 11 -23.04 -29.37 -9.84
N ALA A 12 -22.99 -30.34 -8.92
CA ALA A 12 -24.16 -31.01 -8.38
C ALA A 12 -25.08 -30.03 -7.63
N HIS A 13 -26.39 -30.14 -7.89
CA HIS A 13 -27.43 -29.43 -7.17
C HIS A 13 -27.39 -29.80 -5.67
N GLY A 14 -27.19 -28.81 -4.80
CA GLY A 14 -27.31 -28.96 -3.34
C GLY A 14 -26.17 -28.39 -2.49
N ALA A 15 -25.18 -27.70 -3.05
CA ALA A 15 -24.15 -27.02 -2.25
C ALA A 15 -24.76 -25.84 -1.47
N GLN A 16 -24.56 -25.80 -0.15
CA GLN A 16 -24.77 -24.56 0.61
C GLN A 16 -23.98 -23.42 -0.05
N PRO A 17 -24.50 -22.18 -0.06
CA PRO A 17 -23.76 -21.04 -0.60
C PRO A 17 -22.38 -21.01 0.07
N ALA A 18 -21.33 -20.86 -0.75
CA ALA A 18 -19.97 -20.78 -0.25
C ALA A 18 -19.89 -19.63 0.76
N LYS A 19 -19.39 -19.92 1.97
CA LYS A 19 -19.22 -18.90 3.00
C LYS A 19 -18.29 -17.80 2.51
N ASN A 20 -18.65 -16.54 2.73
CA ASN A 20 -17.90 -15.37 2.29
C ASN A 20 -17.06 -14.81 3.46
N PRO A 21 -15.72 -14.76 3.35
CA PRO A 21 -14.86 -14.26 4.43
C PRO A 21 -15.10 -12.81 4.82
N TRP A 22 -15.66 -12.00 3.91
CA TRP A 22 -15.92 -10.57 4.11
C TRP A 22 -17.18 -10.29 4.91
N THR A 23 -18.21 -11.15 4.79
CA THR A 23 -19.56 -10.85 5.32
C THR A 23 -20.08 -11.87 6.33
N ASP A 24 -19.54 -13.10 6.35
CA ASP A 24 -20.01 -14.13 7.26
C ASP A 24 -19.39 -13.99 8.66
N THR A 25 -20.23 -13.76 9.65
CA THR A 25 -19.82 -13.75 11.06
C THR A 25 -19.32 -15.13 11.48
N GLY A 26 -18.14 -15.17 12.12
CA GLY A 26 -17.52 -16.42 12.57
C GLY A 26 -16.90 -17.26 11.45
N TYR A 27 -16.66 -16.69 10.26
CA TYR A 27 -15.88 -17.34 9.21
C TYR A 27 -14.55 -17.87 9.76
N GLN A 28 -14.26 -19.14 9.48
CA GLN A 28 -13.02 -19.79 9.86
C GLN A 28 -12.17 -20.02 8.61
N PRO A 29 -10.99 -19.40 8.50
CA PRO A 29 -10.12 -19.59 7.35
C PRO A 29 -9.77 -21.06 7.11
N ARG A 30 -9.72 -21.45 5.85
CA ARG A 30 -9.37 -22.81 5.43
C ARG A 30 -8.11 -22.76 4.57
N GLN A 31 -7.18 -23.67 4.84
CA GLN A 31 -5.94 -23.76 4.06
C GLN A 31 -6.25 -23.98 2.57
N GLY A 32 -5.54 -23.27 1.71
CA GLY A 32 -5.73 -23.26 0.25
C GLY A 32 -6.96 -22.49 -0.26
N ASP A 33 -7.87 -22.03 0.60
CA ASP A 33 -9.11 -21.33 0.20
C ASP A 33 -8.94 -19.80 0.20
N TRP A 34 -7.97 -19.33 -0.56
CA TRP A 34 -7.53 -17.92 -0.54
C TRP A 34 -8.29 -17.04 -1.52
N ARG A 35 -8.77 -17.61 -2.64
CA ARG A 35 -9.46 -16.89 -3.71
C ARG A 35 -10.69 -16.09 -3.28
N PRO A 36 -11.50 -16.51 -2.29
CA PRO A 36 -12.63 -15.72 -1.81
C PRO A 36 -12.24 -14.37 -1.18
N TYR A 37 -10.96 -14.17 -0.82
CA TYR A 37 -10.48 -12.89 -0.32
C TYR A 37 -10.06 -11.92 -1.44
N VAL A 38 -9.85 -12.38 -2.68
CA VAL A 38 -9.45 -11.49 -3.78
C VAL A 38 -10.59 -10.52 -4.10
N LEU A 39 -10.35 -9.23 -3.87
CA LEU A 39 -11.31 -8.17 -4.14
C LEU A 39 -11.33 -7.77 -5.60
N ALA A 40 -10.26 -7.98 -6.36
CA ALA A 40 -10.21 -7.67 -7.79
C ALA A 40 -11.31 -8.38 -8.60
N PRO A 41 -11.92 -7.72 -9.60
CA PRO A 41 -12.94 -8.35 -10.43
C PRO A 41 -12.33 -9.41 -11.36
N ARG A 42 -13.14 -10.41 -11.74
CA ARG A 42 -12.79 -11.31 -12.85
C ARG A 42 -13.13 -10.62 -14.16
N GLY A 43 -12.09 -10.17 -14.87
CA GLY A 43 -12.21 -9.35 -16.07
C GLY A 43 -12.55 -7.88 -15.78
N HIS A 44 -12.78 -7.11 -16.84
CA HIS A 44 -12.85 -5.64 -16.79
C HIS A 44 -14.25 -5.04 -16.77
N VAL A 45 -15.31 -5.84 -16.57
CA VAL A 45 -16.68 -5.29 -16.46
C VAL A 45 -17.18 -5.48 -15.04
N VAL A 46 -17.46 -4.38 -14.35
CA VAL A 46 -18.00 -4.37 -13.00
C VAL A 46 -19.38 -3.72 -13.01
N GLU A 47 -20.32 -4.32 -12.29
CA GLU A 47 -21.68 -3.79 -12.13
C GLU A 47 -21.91 -3.36 -10.69
N PRO A 48 -22.72 -2.31 -10.44
CA PRO A 48 -23.13 -1.95 -9.10
C PRO A 48 -23.95 -3.08 -8.46
N VAL A 49 -23.73 -3.33 -7.17
CA VAL A 49 -24.38 -4.43 -6.45
C VAL A 49 -25.71 -4.01 -5.85
N SER A 50 -25.89 -2.72 -5.55
CA SER A 50 -27.13 -2.19 -4.98
C SER A 50 -27.41 -0.72 -5.36
N VAL A 51 -28.65 -0.29 -5.14
CA VAL A 51 -29.05 1.11 -5.18
C VAL A 51 -29.01 1.63 -3.74
N SER A 52 -28.08 2.53 -3.45
CA SER A 52 -27.83 3.09 -2.11
C SER A 52 -28.92 4.10 -1.71
N SER A 53 -29.29 5.00 -2.62
CA SER A 53 -30.29 6.02 -2.35
C SER A 53 -31.00 6.48 -3.63
N VAL A 54 -32.21 7.01 -3.47
CA VAL A 54 -33.02 7.63 -4.53
C VAL A 54 -33.68 8.87 -3.97
N SER A 55 -33.53 10.02 -4.63
CA SER A 55 -34.25 11.23 -4.26
C SER A 55 -34.78 11.92 -5.50
N ALA A 56 -36.10 12.15 -5.53
CA ALA A 56 -36.74 12.82 -6.65
C ALA A 56 -36.46 14.34 -6.71
N ARG A 57 -36.13 14.94 -5.55
CA ARG A 57 -36.01 16.40 -5.35
C ARG A 57 -37.18 17.14 -6.03
N GLY A 58 -36.90 18.18 -6.82
CA GLY A 58 -37.90 18.95 -7.59
C GLY A 58 -38.34 18.28 -8.91
N GLY A 59 -37.86 17.08 -9.21
CA GLY A 59 -38.21 16.29 -10.41
C GLY A 59 -39.02 15.03 -10.10
N SER A 60 -38.85 13.99 -10.92
CA SER A 60 -39.45 12.67 -10.64
C SER A 60 -38.56 11.50 -11.07
N VAL A 61 -38.69 10.39 -10.33
CA VAL A 61 -38.06 9.09 -10.62
C VAL A 61 -39.20 8.09 -10.84
N GLN A 62 -39.32 7.52 -12.04
CA GLN A 62 -40.41 6.61 -12.40
C GLN A 62 -39.85 5.26 -12.88
N GLY A 63 -40.35 4.17 -12.30
CA GLY A 63 -39.85 2.81 -12.56
C GLY A 63 -39.09 2.23 -11.36
N ASP A 64 -38.56 1.02 -11.51
CA ASP A 64 -37.75 0.36 -10.48
C ASP A 64 -36.28 0.79 -10.62
N PRO A 65 -35.68 1.47 -9.60
CA PRO A 65 -34.27 1.84 -9.62
C PRO A 65 -33.31 0.67 -9.83
N LYS A 66 -33.73 -0.57 -9.52
CA LYS A 66 -32.93 -1.78 -9.79
C LYS A 66 -32.71 -2.05 -11.28
N ALA A 67 -33.40 -1.33 -12.17
CA ALA A 67 -33.08 -1.32 -13.60
C ALA A 67 -31.61 -0.92 -13.87
N LEU A 68 -31.04 -0.04 -13.03
CA LEU A 68 -29.66 0.40 -13.15
C LEU A 68 -28.65 -0.70 -12.76
N LEU A 69 -29.09 -1.75 -12.05
CA LEU A 69 -28.26 -2.91 -11.67
C LEU A 69 -28.29 -4.03 -12.72
N GLY A 70 -28.87 -3.79 -13.91
CA GLY A 70 -29.09 -4.82 -14.93
C GLY A 70 -30.17 -5.86 -14.60
N LYS A 71 -30.89 -5.70 -13.47
CA LYS A 71 -31.89 -6.67 -12.96
C LYS A 71 -33.35 -6.31 -13.28
N GLY A 72 -33.61 -5.18 -13.96
CA GLY A 72 -34.96 -4.70 -14.30
C GLY A 72 -35.40 -5.04 -15.73
N SER A 73 -36.71 -5.19 -15.95
CA SER A 73 -37.28 -5.44 -17.29
C SER A 73 -37.61 -4.17 -18.09
N LYS A 74 -37.61 -3.00 -17.44
CA LYS A 74 -37.92 -1.69 -18.03
C LYS A 74 -36.91 -0.63 -17.53
N PRO A 75 -36.56 0.37 -18.35
CA PRO A 75 -35.69 1.44 -17.92
C PRO A 75 -36.33 2.31 -16.82
N LEU A 76 -35.47 2.93 -16.00
CA LEU A 76 -35.82 3.94 -15.01
C LEU A 76 -35.88 5.31 -15.68
N ARG A 77 -37.01 6.01 -15.59
CA ARG A 77 -37.13 7.39 -16.08
C ARG A 77 -36.74 8.38 -15.00
N LEU A 78 -35.74 9.21 -15.28
CA LEU A 78 -35.46 10.44 -14.52
C LEU A 78 -36.06 11.63 -15.27
N THR A 79 -36.78 12.51 -14.57
CA THR A 79 -37.32 13.75 -15.12
C THR A 79 -36.84 14.94 -14.31
N GLY A 80 -36.08 15.84 -14.94
CA GLY A 80 -35.61 17.10 -14.37
C GLY A 80 -36.57 18.25 -14.72
N SER A 81 -36.73 19.20 -13.80
CA SER A 81 -37.58 20.39 -13.94
C SER A 81 -36.78 21.71 -13.86
N GLY A 82 -35.50 21.64 -13.48
CA GLY A 82 -34.62 22.77 -13.23
C GLY A 82 -33.14 22.38 -13.33
N ASP A 83 -32.28 23.11 -12.64
CA ASP A 83 -30.85 22.80 -12.59
C ASP A 83 -30.53 21.53 -11.77
N ARG A 84 -29.25 21.16 -11.76
CA ARG A 84 -28.70 20.04 -10.99
C ARG A 84 -29.02 20.03 -9.50
N THR A 85 -29.31 21.16 -8.86
CA THR A 85 -29.59 21.25 -7.41
C THR A 85 -30.98 20.73 -7.07
N GLN A 86 -31.91 20.80 -8.02
CA GLN A 86 -33.31 20.35 -7.86
C GLN A 86 -33.61 19.07 -8.63
N SER A 87 -32.68 18.55 -9.43
CA SER A 87 -32.91 17.41 -10.31
C SER A 87 -32.91 16.06 -9.58
N PRO A 88 -33.62 15.03 -10.05
CA PRO A 88 -33.61 13.73 -9.39
C PRO A 88 -32.20 13.10 -9.36
N LEU A 89 -31.90 12.35 -8.30
CA LEU A 89 -30.64 11.65 -8.08
C LEU A 89 -30.87 10.16 -7.73
N VAL A 90 -29.96 9.31 -8.20
CA VAL A 90 -29.90 7.89 -7.87
C VAL A 90 -28.45 7.51 -7.59
N THR A 91 -28.15 7.11 -6.34
CA THR A 91 -26.80 6.69 -5.95
C THR A 91 -26.70 5.16 -6.01
N LEU A 92 -25.70 4.69 -6.74
CA LEU A 92 -25.36 3.29 -6.93
C LEU A 92 -24.19 2.94 -6.00
N ASP A 93 -24.20 1.74 -5.44
CA ASP A 93 -23.10 1.19 -4.62
C ASP A 93 -22.48 -0.01 -5.36
N PHE A 94 -21.18 0.08 -5.65
CA PHE A 94 -20.39 -1.00 -6.24
C PHE A 94 -19.98 -2.07 -5.23
N GLY A 95 -20.22 -1.84 -3.94
CA GLY A 95 -19.98 -2.76 -2.83
C GLY A 95 -18.54 -2.75 -2.31
N LYS A 96 -17.64 -2.08 -3.04
CA LYS A 96 -16.21 -1.90 -2.79
C LYS A 96 -15.73 -0.73 -3.65
N ASP A 97 -14.56 -0.20 -3.34
CA ASP A 97 -13.88 0.72 -4.23
C ASP A 97 -13.55 0.05 -5.57
N VAL A 98 -13.69 0.81 -6.64
CA VAL A 98 -13.43 0.47 -8.03
C VAL A 98 -12.84 1.69 -8.74
N GLY A 99 -12.30 1.51 -9.94
CA GLY A 99 -11.85 2.61 -10.77
C GLY A 99 -12.00 2.30 -12.26
N GLY A 100 -12.32 3.31 -13.06
CA GLY A 100 -12.38 3.19 -14.52
C GLY A 100 -13.42 4.08 -15.20
N LYS A 101 -13.96 3.61 -16.32
CA LYS A 101 -14.89 4.38 -17.18
C LYS A 101 -16.32 3.91 -17.03
N ILE A 102 -17.22 4.76 -16.55
CA ILE A 102 -18.64 4.43 -16.39
C ILE A 102 -19.31 4.20 -17.74
N ARG A 103 -20.24 3.25 -17.78
CA ARG A 103 -21.09 2.95 -18.95
C ARG A 103 -22.55 2.99 -18.52
N ILE A 104 -23.35 3.77 -19.22
CA ILE A 104 -24.78 3.93 -18.91
C ILE A 104 -25.60 3.58 -20.14
N ARG A 105 -26.45 2.57 -20.01
CA ARG A 105 -27.46 2.26 -21.03
C ARG A 105 -28.53 3.34 -21.00
N VAL A 106 -28.76 4.04 -22.11
CA VAL A 106 -29.84 5.02 -22.26
C VAL A 106 -30.86 4.52 -23.29
N ALA A 107 -32.07 4.22 -22.83
CA ALA A 107 -33.15 3.64 -23.63
C ALA A 107 -33.96 4.68 -24.41
N GLY A 108 -34.03 5.92 -23.92
CA GLY A 108 -34.83 6.98 -24.52
C GLY A 108 -34.58 8.31 -23.81
N ALA A 109 -34.96 9.42 -24.44
CA ALA A 109 -34.88 10.74 -23.83
C ALA A 109 -35.89 11.70 -24.48
N SER A 110 -36.12 12.86 -23.84
CA SER A 110 -36.88 13.96 -24.44
C SER A 110 -36.20 14.50 -25.70
N LYS A 111 -36.99 15.14 -26.59
CA LYS A 111 -36.50 15.75 -27.84
C LYS A 111 -35.33 16.71 -27.62
N THR A 112 -35.41 17.49 -26.53
CA THR A 112 -34.29 18.25 -25.98
C THR A 112 -33.94 17.58 -24.65
N PRO A 113 -32.92 16.72 -24.60
CA PRO A 113 -32.58 16.01 -23.38
C PRO A 113 -31.81 16.94 -22.43
N PRO A 114 -31.99 16.77 -21.10
CA PRO A 114 -31.11 17.40 -20.13
C PRO A 114 -29.71 16.79 -20.19
N ARG A 115 -28.71 17.46 -19.63
CA ARG A 115 -27.38 16.85 -19.46
C ARG A 115 -27.48 15.74 -18.42
N LEU A 116 -26.87 14.61 -18.71
CA LEU A 116 -26.76 13.49 -17.77
C LEU A 116 -25.41 13.58 -17.06
N HIS A 117 -25.41 13.53 -15.74
CA HIS A 117 -24.20 13.63 -14.92
C HIS A 117 -24.02 12.40 -14.04
N VAL A 118 -22.76 12.10 -13.73
CA VAL A 118 -22.36 11.13 -12.71
C VAL A 118 -21.37 11.78 -11.77
N CYS A 119 -21.66 11.75 -10.48
CA CYS A 119 -20.74 12.09 -9.39
C CYS A 119 -20.14 10.83 -8.78
N PHE A 120 -18.92 10.92 -8.26
CA PHE A 120 -18.19 9.79 -7.69
C PHE A 120 -17.79 10.03 -6.24
N SER A 121 -17.74 8.97 -5.43
CA SER A 121 -17.31 9.06 -4.04
C SER A 121 -16.79 7.71 -3.54
N GLU A 122 -15.70 7.73 -2.77
CA GLU A 122 -15.18 6.54 -2.06
C GLU A 122 -16.00 6.25 -0.79
N SER A 123 -16.70 7.25 -0.23
CA SER A 123 -17.44 7.09 1.03
C SER A 123 -18.92 7.46 0.96
N LYS A 124 -19.75 6.70 1.65
CA LYS A 124 -21.18 6.92 1.78
C LYS A 124 -21.46 8.25 2.47
N GLN A 125 -20.62 8.63 3.43
CA GLN A 125 -20.76 9.88 4.15
C GLN A 125 -20.81 11.06 3.18
N PHE A 126 -19.91 11.08 2.19
CA PHE A 126 -19.84 12.17 1.21
C PHE A 126 -20.81 11.95 0.04
N ALA A 127 -21.01 10.70 -0.40
CA ALA A 127 -22.03 10.36 -1.40
C ALA A 127 -23.47 10.71 -0.96
N ALA A 128 -23.75 10.72 0.35
CA ALA A 128 -25.07 10.96 0.93
C ALA A 128 -25.16 12.26 1.77
N SER A 129 -24.11 13.11 1.77
CA SER A 129 -24.06 14.31 2.60
C SER A 129 -25.06 15.40 2.14
N PRO A 130 -25.82 16.02 3.07
CA PRO A 130 -26.53 17.26 2.79
C PRO A 130 -25.56 18.42 2.46
N ALA A 131 -25.99 19.41 1.69
CA ALA A 131 -25.16 20.54 1.25
C ALA A 131 -24.27 21.24 2.28
N GLN A 132 -24.65 21.26 3.53
CA GLN A 132 -23.91 21.95 4.59
C GLN A 132 -22.73 21.11 5.15
N SER A 133 -22.69 19.80 4.90
CA SER A 133 -21.67 18.89 5.44
C SER A 133 -20.57 18.49 4.45
N ASN A 134 -20.70 18.86 3.16
CA ASN A 134 -19.67 18.68 2.13
C ASN A 134 -19.14 20.04 1.65
N ASN A 135 -18.72 20.91 2.58
CA ASN A 135 -18.20 22.27 2.28
C ASN A 135 -19.08 23.16 1.36
N GLY A 136 -20.40 22.95 1.33
CA GLY A 136 -21.32 23.70 0.46
C GLY A 136 -21.47 23.13 -0.95
N GLU A 137 -20.78 22.04 -1.29
CA GLU A 137 -20.60 21.60 -2.68
C GLU A 137 -21.75 20.79 -3.27
N ASP A 138 -22.62 20.20 -2.44
CA ASP A 138 -23.89 19.61 -2.91
C ASP A 138 -24.76 20.64 -3.66
N ALA A 139 -24.53 21.95 -3.43
CA ALA A 139 -25.15 23.03 -4.18
C ALA A 139 -24.68 23.11 -5.65
N VAL A 140 -23.59 22.43 -6.01
CA VAL A 140 -23.02 22.40 -7.37
C VAL A 140 -22.80 20.99 -7.92
N ALA A 141 -22.71 19.96 -7.07
CA ALA A 141 -22.51 18.57 -7.46
C ALA A 141 -22.91 17.56 -6.35
N PRO A 142 -24.16 17.09 -6.37
CA PRO A 142 -24.69 16.23 -5.32
C PRO A 142 -24.10 14.82 -5.34
N GLY A 143 -23.62 14.37 -4.18
CA GLY A 143 -23.06 13.02 -3.98
C GLY A 143 -21.68 12.80 -4.61
N CYS A 144 -20.91 13.88 -4.77
CA CYS A 144 -19.50 13.87 -5.17
C CYS A 144 -18.59 13.93 -3.92
N ASP A 145 -17.53 13.13 -3.89
CA ASP A 145 -16.30 13.49 -3.18
C ASP A 145 -15.63 14.64 -3.92
N THR A 146 -14.75 15.34 -3.23
CA THR A 146 -13.79 16.18 -3.93
C THR A 146 -12.43 15.56 -3.98
N ALA A 147 -11.86 15.56 -5.18
CA ALA A 147 -10.43 15.38 -5.38
C ALA A 147 -9.69 16.72 -5.31
N ASN A 148 -10.21 17.73 -4.60
CA ASN A 148 -9.66 19.09 -4.63
C ASN A 148 -8.26 19.07 -4.03
N ILE A 149 -7.28 19.46 -4.84
CA ILE A 149 -5.89 19.57 -4.40
C ILE A 149 -5.60 21.06 -4.25
N TRP A 150 -4.86 21.40 -3.19
CA TRP A 150 -4.30 22.74 -3.03
C TRP A 150 -3.55 23.07 -4.33
N ASN A 151 -3.79 24.19 -5.00
CA ASN A 151 -3.27 24.42 -6.37
C ASN A 151 -1.86 25.01 -6.44
N GLY A 152 -1.07 24.92 -5.36
CA GLY A 152 0.32 25.44 -5.37
C GLY A 152 0.45 26.94 -5.14
N TYR A 153 -0.60 27.73 -5.39
CA TYR A 153 -0.47 29.19 -5.46
C TYR A 153 -0.94 29.90 -4.19
N PRO A 154 -0.07 30.73 -3.57
CA PRO A 154 -0.49 31.63 -2.50
C PRO A 154 -1.66 32.52 -2.94
N GLY A 155 -2.79 32.40 -2.23
CA GLY A 155 -3.97 33.25 -2.45
C GLY A 155 -4.92 32.81 -3.56
N GLN A 156 -4.71 31.65 -4.20
CA GLN A 156 -5.72 31.04 -5.07
C GLN A 156 -6.51 29.99 -4.28
N PRO A 157 -7.85 30.10 -4.19
CA PRO A 157 -8.65 29.05 -3.57
C PRO A 157 -8.55 27.75 -4.39
N TYR A 158 -8.68 26.63 -3.70
CA TYR A 158 -8.94 25.31 -4.23
C TYR A 158 -9.84 25.34 -5.48
N THR A 159 -9.50 24.58 -6.52
CA THR A 159 -10.31 24.51 -7.74
C THR A 159 -11.62 23.78 -7.44
N TYR A 160 -12.73 24.51 -7.35
CA TYR A 160 -14.07 23.96 -7.10
C TYR A 160 -14.66 23.18 -8.29
N ASP A 161 -13.87 22.39 -9.00
CA ASP A 161 -14.46 21.44 -9.94
C ASP A 161 -14.86 20.19 -9.16
N ALA A 162 -16.15 19.91 -9.21
CA ALA A 162 -16.68 18.73 -8.61
C ALA A 162 -16.35 17.54 -9.50
N ASP A 163 -16.14 16.40 -8.87
CA ASP A 163 -15.80 15.13 -9.48
C ASP A 163 -16.97 14.51 -10.29
N SER A 164 -17.49 15.30 -11.25
CA SER A 164 -18.76 15.12 -11.92
C SER A 164 -18.54 15.04 -13.42
N HIS A 165 -18.77 13.86 -14.00
CA HIS A 165 -18.61 13.64 -15.42
C HIS A 165 -19.92 13.90 -16.16
N THR A 166 -19.84 14.55 -17.32
CA THR A 166 -21.01 14.94 -18.12
C THR A 166 -21.15 14.07 -19.37
N PHE A 167 -22.31 13.46 -19.53
CA PHE A 167 -22.68 12.65 -20.69
C PHE A 167 -23.62 13.44 -21.61
N THR A 168 -23.24 13.57 -22.88
CA THR A 168 -24.13 14.13 -23.90
C THR A 168 -25.08 13.05 -24.43
N VAL A 169 -26.38 13.27 -24.24
CA VAL A 169 -27.43 12.38 -24.76
C VAL A 169 -27.87 12.87 -26.14
N ASP A 170 -27.69 12.06 -27.17
CA ASP A 170 -28.18 12.31 -28.53
C ASP A 170 -29.45 11.47 -28.77
N PRO A 171 -30.67 12.05 -28.71
CA PRO A 171 -31.92 11.29 -28.85
C PRO A 171 -32.03 10.54 -30.18
N ALA A 172 -31.35 10.99 -31.24
CA ALA A 172 -31.38 10.35 -32.54
C ALA A 172 -30.58 9.04 -32.60
N LYS A 173 -29.68 8.82 -31.63
CA LYS A 173 -28.85 7.61 -31.51
C LYS A 173 -29.37 6.63 -30.46
N LEU A 174 -30.48 6.95 -29.80
CA LEU A 174 -31.05 6.08 -28.79
C LEU A 174 -31.85 4.93 -29.43
N PRO A 175 -31.79 3.72 -28.86
CA PRO A 175 -31.23 3.43 -27.54
C PRO A 175 -29.72 3.05 -27.65
N ALA A 176 -28.85 3.62 -26.80
CA ALA A 176 -27.40 3.41 -26.83
C ALA A 176 -26.80 3.10 -25.44
N THR A 177 -25.55 2.64 -25.40
CA THR A 177 -24.72 2.64 -24.18
C THR A 177 -23.72 3.77 -24.30
N LEU A 178 -23.86 4.78 -23.44
CA LEU A 178 -22.90 5.86 -23.33
C LEU A 178 -21.72 5.35 -22.50
N THR A 179 -20.50 5.57 -22.96
CA THR A 179 -19.28 5.25 -22.21
C THR A 179 -18.58 6.55 -21.88
N ASP A 180 -18.07 6.65 -20.67
CA ASP A 180 -17.33 7.79 -20.19
C ASP A 180 -16.11 8.03 -21.08
N SER A 181 -15.90 9.28 -21.48
CA SER A 181 -14.70 9.66 -22.21
C SER A 181 -13.50 9.82 -21.29
N GLN A 182 -13.74 10.05 -20.00
CA GLN A 182 -12.72 10.37 -19.01
C GLN A 182 -12.52 9.19 -18.06
N LEU A 183 -11.28 8.99 -17.64
CA LEU A 183 -10.98 8.06 -16.58
C LEU A 183 -11.47 8.63 -15.26
N ARG A 184 -12.14 7.79 -14.47
CA ARG A 184 -12.35 8.06 -13.05
C ARG A 184 -11.47 7.13 -12.22
N GLY A 185 -10.73 7.72 -11.29
CA GLY A 185 -9.93 7.03 -10.28
C GLY A 185 -10.78 6.23 -9.29
N GLY A 186 -10.31 6.09 -8.05
CA GLY A 186 -11.00 5.39 -6.96
C GLY A 186 -12.38 5.98 -6.64
N PHE A 187 -13.39 5.11 -6.58
CA PHE A 187 -14.72 5.39 -6.01
C PHE A 187 -15.46 4.08 -5.67
N ARG A 188 -16.42 4.14 -4.75
CA ARG A 188 -17.37 3.05 -4.47
C ARG A 188 -18.80 3.42 -4.88
N TYR A 189 -19.16 4.70 -4.75
CA TYR A 189 -20.48 5.21 -5.01
C TYR A 189 -20.49 6.06 -6.29
N ALA A 190 -21.51 5.84 -7.12
CA ALA A 190 -21.76 6.65 -8.31
C ALA A 190 -23.17 7.23 -8.26
N THR A 191 -23.28 8.56 -8.23
CA THR A 191 -24.56 9.28 -8.15
C THR A 191 -24.94 9.82 -9.52
N VAL A 192 -26.01 9.28 -10.10
CA VAL A 192 -26.53 9.69 -11.40
C VAL A 192 -27.60 10.77 -11.21
N PHE A 193 -27.47 11.90 -11.92
CA PHE A 193 -28.44 12.99 -11.88
C PHE A 193 -28.54 13.75 -13.22
N LEU A 194 -29.53 14.63 -13.32
CA LEU A 194 -29.76 15.45 -14.52
C LEU A 194 -29.40 16.93 -14.27
N ASP A 195 -29.08 17.66 -15.32
CA ASP A 195 -28.94 19.12 -15.29
C ASP A 195 -29.72 19.75 -16.45
N GLY A 196 -30.86 20.34 -16.11
CA GLY A 196 -31.81 20.96 -17.04
C GLY A 196 -33.17 20.26 -17.12
N PRO A 197 -34.15 20.89 -17.79
CA PRO A 197 -35.50 20.33 -17.94
C PRO A 197 -35.53 19.22 -19.01
N GLY A 198 -36.32 18.19 -18.74
CA GLY A 198 -36.54 17.06 -19.67
C GLY A 198 -36.46 15.71 -18.99
N TRP A 199 -36.41 14.63 -19.75
CA TRP A 199 -36.34 13.28 -19.20
C TRP A 199 -35.36 12.38 -19.94
N VAL A 200 -34.82 11.39 -19.21
CA VAL A 200 -33.93 10.35 -19.72
C VAL A 200 -34.36 9.01 -19.13
N ASP A 201 -34.48 7.98 -19.98
CA ASP A 201 -34.74 6.59 -19.61
C ASP A 201 -33.42 5.83 -19.50
N LEU A 202 -33.05 5.47 -18.28
CA LEU A 202 -31.80 4.81 -17.93
C LEU A 202 -32.02 3.29 -17.74
N GLY A 203 -31.15 2.49 -18.36
CA GLY A 203 -31.02 1.06 -18.15
C GLY A 203 -29.80 0.72 -17.29
N ALA A 204 -29.21 -0.45 -17.49
CA ALA A 204 -28.05 -0.92 -16.74
C ALA A 204 -26.89 0.09 -16.75
N VAL A 205 -26.28 0.27 -15.58
CA VAL A 205 -25.01 0.94 -15.37
C VAL A 205 -23.94 -0.12 -15.13
N SER A 206 -22.78 0.05 -15.73
CA SER A 206 -21.60 -0.77 -15.48
C SER A 206 -20.35 0.11 -15.51
N LEU A 207 -19.21 -0.46 -15.17
CA LEU A 207 -17.90 0.16 -15.19
C LEU A 207 -16.98 -0.68 -16.06
N ASP A 208 -16.24 -0.03 -16.95
CA ASP A 208 -15.05 -0.59 -17.56
C ASP A 208 -13.90 -0.45 -16.55
N PHE A 209 -13.66 -1.49 -15.75
CA PHE A 209 -12.63 -1.52 -14.71
C PHE A 209 -11.27 -1.39 -15.37
N SER A 210 -10.64 -0.25 -15.15
CA SER A 210 -9.48 0.16 -15.93
C SER A 210 -8.19 0.21 -15.11
N ALA A 211 -8.24 -0.14 -13.82
CA ALA A 211 -7.05 -0.33 -12.99
C ALA A 211 -6.32 -1.62 -13.39
N ALA A 212 -4.99 -1.62 -13.28
CA ALA A 212 -4.10 -2.64 -13.83
C ALA A 212 -4.49 -3.08 -15.26
N PRO A 213 -4.62 -2.14 -16.22
CA PRO A 213 -5.13 -2.39 -17.57
C PRO A 213 -4.37 -3.43 -18.40
N LYS A 214 -3.12 -3.81 -18.07
CA LYS A 214 -2.39 -4.89 -18.75
C LYS A 214 -2.72 -6.28 -18.21
N GLN A 215 -3.35 -6.37 -17.05
CA GLN A 215 -3.74 -7.64 -16.44
C GLN A 215 -5.07 -8.12 -17.05
N SER A 216 -5.00 -9.12 -17.94
CA SER A 216 -6.19 -9.67 -18.61
C SER A 216 -7.26 -10.25 -17.67
N ASP A 217 -6.86 -10.70 -16.48
CA ASP A 217 -7.73 -11.08 -15.38
C ASP A 217 -7.20 -10.44 -14.09
N PRO A 218 -7.75 -9.30 -13.64
CA PRO A 218 -7.29 -8.62 -12.44
C PRO A 218 -7.34 -9.49 -11.17
N ALA A 219 -8.19 -10.54 -11.15
CA ALA A 219 -8.27 -11.48 -10.03
C ALA A 219 -7.19 -12.57 -10.01
N ALA A 220 -6.31 -12.61 -11.03
CA ALA A 220 -5.29 -13.64 -11.19
C ALA A 220 -3.99 -13.33 -10.41
N TYR A 221 -4.11 -13.13 -9.09
CA TYR A 221 -2.95 -12.90 -8.22
C TYR A 221 -1.96 -14.07 -8.29
N GLN A 222 -0.68 -13.77 -8.43
CA GLN A 222 0.40 -14.76 -8.51
C GLN A 222 0.97 -15.10 -7.13
N GLY A 223 0.99 -14.12 -6.23
CA GLY A 223 1.28 -14.28 -4.82
C GLY A 223 0.03 -14.20 -3.96
N TRP A 224 0.04 -14.91 -2.84
CA TRP A 224 -1.09 -14.95 -1.91
C TRP A 224 -0.66 -15.35 -0.50
N PHE A 225 -1.43 -14.90 0.49
CA PHE A 225 -1.27 -15.21 1.90
C PHE A 225 -2.59 -15.68 2.52
N LEU A 226 -2.48 -16.58 3.49
CA LEU A 226 -3.54 -16.99 4.40
C LEU A 226 -2.97 -17.33 5.77
N SER A 227 -3.77 -17.07 6.79
CA SER A 227 -3.51 -17.45 8.17
C SER A 227 -4.76 -17.95 8.86
N SER A 228 -4.57 -18.43 10.10
CA SER A 228 -5.68 -18.79 11.00
C SER A 228 -6.58 -17.61 11.39
N ASP A 229 -6.20 -16.37 11.05
CA ASP A 229 -6.93 -15.17 11.41
C ASP A 229 -7.60 -14.54 10.18
N ASN A 230 -8.94 -14.46 10.21
CA ASN A 230 -9.71 -13.93 9.10
C ASN A 230 -9.44 -12.44 8.85
N GLU A 231 -9.21 -11.67 9.91
CA GLU A 231 -9.05 -10.21 9.81
C GLU A 231 -7.70 -9.86 9.19
N LEU A 232 -6.63 -10.54 9.63
CA LEU A 232 -5.31 -10.38 9.00
C LEU A 232 -5.31 -10.81 7.53
N ASN A 233 -6.10 -11.84 7.18
CA ASN A 233 -6.27 -12.22 5.78
C ASN A 233 -6.92 -11.08 4.99
N LYS A 234 -8.05 -10.52 5.45
CA LYS A 234 -8.69 -9.37 4.78
C LYS A 234 -7.73 -8.19 4.60
N ILE A 235 -6.99 -7.83 5.65
CA ILE A 235 -6.01 -6.73 5.61
C ILE A 235 -4.96 -6.95 4.50
N TRP A 236 -4.45 -8.19 4.35
CA TRP A 236 -3.52 -8.53 3.28
C TRP A 236 -4.11 -8.30 1.88
N TYR A 237 -5.34 -8.76 1.63
CA TYR A 237 -5.98 -8.62 0.32
C TYR A 237 -6.45 -7.19 0.04
N SER A 238 -6.87 -6.44 1.06
CA SER A 238 -7.16 -5.02 0.92
C SER A 238 -5.91 -4.24 0.55
N GLY A 239 -4.75 -4.53 1.15
CA GLY A 239 -3.50 -3.87 0.77
C GLY A 239 -3.07 -4.18 -0.66
N GLY A 240 -3.13 -5.45 -1.09
CA GLY A 240 -2.88 -5.81 -2.50
C GLY A 240 -3.88 -5.20 -3.48
N TYR A 241 -5.15 -5.09 -3.09
CA TYR A 241 -6.19 -4.47 -3.93
C TYR A 241 -6.05 -2.95 -4.01
N THR A 242 -5.65 -2.27 -2.93
CA THR A 242 -5.33 -0.84 -2.94
C THR A 242 -4.25 -0.54 -3.98
N VAL A 243 -3.10 -1.23 -3.91
CA VAL A 243 -2.00 -1.00 -4.87
C VAL A 243 -2.42 -1.32 -6.31
N GLN A 244 -3.26 -2.34 -6.52
CA GLN A 244 -3.80 -2.64 -7.84
C GLN A 244 -4.72 -1.51 -8.35
N LEU A 245 -5.55 -0.92 -7.48
CA LEU A 245 -6.37 0.25 -7.82
C LEU A 245 -5.54 1.51 -8.06
N ASP A 246 -4.32 1.57 -7.55
CA ASP A 246 -3.38 2.68 -7.79
C ASP A 246 -2.53 2.48 -9.08
N THR A 247 -2.67 1.32 -9.75
CA THR A 247 -1.88 0.98 -10.95
C THR A 247 -2.63 1.32 -12.24
N TRP A 248 -2.06 2.18 -13.08
CA TRP A 248 -2.72 2.73 -14.27
C TRP A 248 -1.76 2.95 -15.44
N MET A 249 -2.28 3.18 -16.65
CA MET A 249 -1.43 3.59 -17.78
C MET A 249 -0.69 4.90 -17.47
N SER A 250 0.58 4.99 -17.90
CA SER A 250 1.44 6.14 -17.59
C SER A 250 1.00 7.48 -18.23
N ASP A 251 0.02 7.47 -19.13
CA ASP A 251 -0.59 8.64 -19.74
C ASP A 251 -1.82 9.18 -18.97
N THR A 252 -2.07 8.66 -17.77
CA THR A 252 -3.23 9.01 -16.93
C THR A 252 -2.87 9.73 -15.63
N ALA A 253 -1.65 10.27 -15.52
CA ALA A 253 -1.28 11.06 -14.34
C ALA A 253 -1.98 12.43 -14.35
N LYS A 254 -2.17 13.04 -13.17
CA LYS A 254 -2.63 14.44 -13.14
C LYS A 254 -1.45 15.38 -13.32
N SER A 255 -1.64 16.42 -14.14
CA SER A 255 -0.65 17.49 -14.33
C SER A 255 -0.76 18.55 -13.23
N TRP A 256 0.40 19.04 -12.76
CA TRP A 256 0.53 20.12 -11.78
C TRP A 256 1.19 21.37 -12.38
N PRO A 257 0.77 22.60 -12.03
CA PRO A 257 -0.32 22.96 -11.14
C PRO A 257 -1.67 22.81 -11.84
N TYR A 258 -2.72 22.56 -11.05
CA TYR A 258 -4.09 22.53 -11.53
C TYR A 258 -4.51 23.92 -12.05
N GLN A 259 -5.03 24.00 -13.28
CA GLN A 259 -5.61 25.26 -13.75
C GLN A 259 -7.06 25.39 -13.28
N THR A 260 -7.46 26.57 -12.83
CA THR A 260 -8.83 26.83 -12.40
C THR A 260 -9.83 26.56 -13.53
N GLY A 261 -10.76 25.63 -13.32
CA GLY A 261 -11.75 25.24 -14.32
C GLY A 261 -11.25 24.21 -15.34
N GLU A 262 -9.99 23.75 -15.21
CA GLU A 262 -9.68 22.40 -15.67
C GLU A 262 -10.45 21.44 -14.79
N ALA A 263 -11.19 20.54 -15.45
CA ALA A 263 -11.77 19.42 -14.75
C ALA A 263 -10.65 18.52 -14.22
N ASP A 264 -10.97 17.66 -13.26
CA ASP A 264 -10.05 16.69 -12.62
C ASP A 264 -9.45 15.63 -13.59
N HIS A 265 -9.53 15.91 -14.90
CA HIS A 265 -9.46 15.02 -16.04
C HIS A 265 -8.33 15.39 -17.03
N SER A 266 -7.38 16.24 -16.63
CA SER A 266 -6.18 16.57 -17.40
C SER A 266 -5.15 15.44 -17.30
N ASP A 267 -5.50 14.28 -17.83
CA ASP A 267 -4.61 13.13 -17.95
C ASP A 267 -3.36 13.54 -18.76
N ALA A 268 -2.20 13.27 -18.19
CA ALA A 268 -0.90 13.62 -18.73
C ALA A 268 0.07 12.45 -18.64
N GLN A 269 1.04 12.45 -19.55
CA GLN A 269 2.13 11.50 -19.55
C GLN A 269 3.09 11.77 -18.40
N VAL A 270 3.34 10.75 -17.57
CA VAL A 270 4.44 10.76 -16.61
C VAL A 270 5.77 10.92 -17.36
N PRO A 271 6.54 12.00 -17.09
CA PRO A 271 7.79 12.23 -17.80
C PRO A 271 8.77 11.07 -17.65
N GLY A 272 9.34 10.62 -18.77
CA GLY A 272 10.32 9.54 -18.79
C GLY A 272 9.75 8.12 -18.63
N ALA A 273 8.46 7.96 -18.36
CA ALA A 273 7.79 6.66 -18.39
C ALA A 273 7.54 6.20 -19.84
N ASP A 274 7.49 4.88 -20.05
CA ASP A 274 7.02 4.27 -21.29
C ASP A 274 5.49 4.45 -21.42
N PRO A 275 4.98 5.15 -22.45
CA PRO A 275 3.54 5.34 -22.67
C PRO A 275 2.79 4.02 -22.96
N GLY A 276 3.53 2.97 -23.33
CA GLY A 276 2.98 1.63 -23.55
C GLY A 276 2.82 0.80 -22.28
N GLN A 277 3.23 1.31 -21.11
CA GLN A 277 3.26 0.57 -19.84
C GLN A 277 2.52 1.32 -18.72
N GLU A 278 2.15 0.56 -17.69
CA GLU A 278 1.57 1.09 -16.46
C GLU A 278 2.62 1.75 -15.57
N VAL A 279 2.15 2.57 -14.64
CA VAL A 279 2.85 3.07 -13.45
C VAL A 279 1.95 2.89 -12.24
N ILE A 280 2.52 3.02 -11.05
CA ILE A 280 1.81 2.97 -9.79
C ILE A 280 1.79 4.39 -9.20
N PHE A 281 0.59 4.93 -9.01
CA PHE A 281 0.37 6.23 -8.38
C PHE A 281 0.25 6.09 -6.86
N ASP A 282 0.32 7.18 -6.11
CA ASP A 282 0.14 7.23 -4.65
C ASP A 282 -1.23 6.69 -4.18
N GLY A 283 -2.29 7.10 -4.88
CA GLY A 283 -3.66 6.69 -4.57
C GLY A 283 -4.56 6.68 -5.80
N ALA A 284 -5.64 5.91 -5.71
CA ALA A 284 -6.56 5.73 -6.82
C ALA A 284 -7.37 7.00 -7.11
N LYS A 285 -7.72 7.80 -6.08
CA LYS A 285 -8.57 9.01 -6.23
C LYS A 285 -7.76 10.29 -6.38
N ARG A 286 -7.04 10.66 -5.32
CA ARG A 286 -6.35 11.95 -5.20
C ARG A 286 -4.96 11.84 -5.82
N ASP A 287 -4.42 12.99 -6.22
CA ASP A 287 -3.08 13.21 -6.79
C ASP A 287 -2.81 12.47 -8.10
N ARG A 288 -2.86 11.12 -8.14
CA ARG A 288 -2.51 10.29 -9.31
C ARG A 288 -1.12 10.67 -9.85
N VAL A 289 -0.13 10.70 -8.95
CA VAL A 289 1.27 11.00 -9.28
C VAL A 289 2.15 9.88 -8.72
N VAL A 290 3.28 9.61 -9.35
CA VAL A 290 4.20 8.56 -8.88
C VAL A 290 5.07 9.13 -7.76
N TRP A 291 4.89 8.69 -6.52
CA TRP A 291 5.63 9.14 -5.34
C TRP A 291 6.63 8.10 -4.83
N GLN A 292 7.83 8.53 -4.41
CA GLN A 292 8.87 7.57 -4.01
C GLN A 292 8.62 6.90 -2.65
N GLY A 293 8.07 7.64 -1.69
CA GLY A 293 7.69 7.11 -0.38
C GLY A 293 6.63 6.02 -0.52
N ASP A 294 5.66 6.23 -1.38
CA ASP A 294 4.60 5.27 -1.71
C ASP A 294 5.14 4.02 -2.39
N LEU A 295 6.02 4.19 -3.37
CA LEU A 295 6.68 3.06 -4.05
C LEU A 295 7.51 2.18 -3.10
N ALA A 296 8.00 2.72 -1.98
CA ALA A 296 8.68 1.93 -0.96
C ALA A 296 7.78 0.85 -0.33
N ILE A 297 6.46 1.04 -0.40
CA ILE A 297 5.47 0.05 0.03
C ILE A 297 4.87 -0.66 -1.19
N GLN A 298 4.48 0.09 -2.21
CA GLN A 298 3.74 -0.43 -3.35
C GLN A 298 4.55 -1.41 -4.21
N ALA A 299 5.85 -1.16 -4.39
CA ALA A 299 6.71 -2.07 -5.16
C ALA A 299 6.81 -3.46 -4.51
N PRO A 300 7.19 -3.58 -3.21
CA PRO A 300 7.12 -4.86 -2.50
C PRO A 300 5.72 -5.51 -2.53
N VAL A 301 4.65 -4.74 -2.33
CA VAL A 301 3.28 -5.29 -2.40
C VAL A 301 3.01 -5.90 -3.77
N THR A 302 3.41 -5.22 -4.85
CA THR A 302 3.25 -5.69 -6.23
C THR A 302 4.01 -7.00 -6.45
N TYR A 303 5.28 -7.08 -6.04
CA TYR A 303 6.06 -8.33 -6.14
C TYR A 303 5.44 -9.48 -5.35
N LEU A 304 4.79 -9.19 -4.22
CA LEU A 304 4.24 -10.23 -3.34
C LEU A 304 2.81 -10.64 -3.69
N SER A 305 2.13 -9.93 -4.60
CA SER A 305 0.72 -10.14 -4.93
C SER A 305 0.47 -10.35 -6.44
N THR A 306 0.44 -9.27 -7.22
CA THR A 306 0.10 -9.32 -8.66
C THR A 306 1.26 -9.75 -9.55
N ASP A 307 2.51 -9.59 -9.09
CA ASP A 307 3.74 -9.81 -9.86
C ASP A 307 3.84 -8.90 -11.10
N ASP A 308 3.29 -7.68 -11.01
CA ASP A 308 3.34 -6.67 -12.08
C ASP A 308 4.66 -5.90 -12.08
N VAL A 309 5.76 -6.63 -12.27
CA VAL A 309 7.11 -6.08 -12.29
C VAL A 309 7.29 -4.95 -13.33
N PRO A 310 6.72 -5.02 -14.55
CA PRO A 310 6.83 -3.93 -15.52
C PRO A 310 6.28 -2.59 -15.05
N ALA A 311 5.14 -2.57 -14.34
CA ALA A 311 4.59 -1.34 -13.76
C ALA A 311 5.54 -0.72 -12.73
N VAL A 312 6.19 -1.56 -11.91
CA VAL A 312 7.19 -1.10 -10.94
C VAL A 312 8.43 -0.54 -11.62
N ASP A 313 9.00 -1.26 -12.59
CA ASP A 313 10.19 -0.79 -13.34
C ASP A 313 9.90 0.56 -14.01
N ASN A 314 8.75 0.70 -14.66
CA ASN A 314 8.38 1.92 -15.35
C ASN A 314 8.22 3.10 -14.38
N SER A 315 7.60 2.86 -13.22
CA SER A 315 7.45 3.88 -12.16
C SER A 315 8.81 4.36 -11.66
N LEU A 316 9.69 3.45 -11.25
CA LEU A 316 11.01 3.79 -10.73
C LEU A 316 11.93 4.41 -11.79
N SER A 317 11.92 3.86 -13.01
CA SER A 317 12.70 4.38 -14.14
C SER A 317 12.27 5.80 -14.53
N SER A 318 10.97 6.12 -14.47
CA SER A 318 10.47 7.46 -14.77
C SER A 318 11.01 8.50 -13.79
N LEU A 319 10.99 8.20 -12.49
CA LEU A 319 11.56 9.05 -11.43
C LEU A 319 13.07 9.21 -11.60
N ALA A 320 13.78 8.10 -11.80
CA ALA A 320 15.24 8.12 -11.97
C ALA A 320 15.70 9.02 -13.15
N SER A 321 14.89 9.09 -14.21
CA SER A 321 15.15 9.93 -15.38
C SER A 321 15.02 11.44 -15.11
N GLN A 322 14.36 11.81 -14.01
CA GLN A 322 14.05 13.19 -13.63
C GLN A 322 14.99 13.75 -12.55
N GLN A 323 16.06 13.02 -12.18
CA GLN A 323 17.07 13.49 -11.21
C GLN A 323 17.64 14.86 -11.63
N LEU A 324 17.74 15.77 -10.66
CA LEU A 324 18.30 17.10 -10.90
C LEU A 324 19.83 17.05 -11.08
N PRO A 325 20.44 18.05 -11.75
CA PRO A 325 21.87 18.03 -12.07
C PRO A 325 22.81 17.89 -10.87
N ASP A 326 22.40 18.36 -9.68
CA ASP A 326 23.16 18.30 -8.42
C ASP A 326 23.00 16.97 -7.67
N GLY A 327 22.20 16.04 -8.20
CA GLY A 327 21.96 14.73 -7.61
C GLY A 327 20.73 14.64 -6.72
N TYR A 328 20.05 15.77 -6.46
CA TYR A 328 18.76 15.77 -5.78
C TYR A 328 17.73 14.99 -6.59
N MET A 329 16.98 14.13 -5.91
CA MET A 329 15.88 13.40 -6.50
C MET A 329 14.54 14.01 -6.05
N PRO A 330 13.68 14.45 -6.98
CA PRO A 330 12.31 14.84 -6.65
C PRO A 330 11.55 13.76 -5.87
N ALA A 331 10.63 14.17 -5.01
CA ALA A 331 9.80 13.25 -4.24
C ALA A 331 8.76 12.52 -5.07
N GLU A 332 8.33 13.14 -6.15
CA GLU A 332 7.33 12.64 -7.07
C GLU A 332 7.74 12.87 -8.52
N SER A 333 7.02 12.25 -9.45
CA SER A 333 7.17 12.54 -10.87
C SER A 333 6.72 13.98 -11.17
N LEU A 334 7.55 14.75 -11.88
CA LEU A 334 7.31 16.16 -12.17
C LEU A 334 6.36 16.35 -13.37
N VAL A 335 5.10 15.92 -13.20
CA VAL A 335 4.06 16.06 -14.23
C VAL A 335 3.58 17.51 -14.28
N GLY A 336 3.81 18.20 -15.40
CA GLY A 336 3.44 19.61 -15.57
C GLY A 336 4.52 20.61 -15.08
N PRO A 337 4.26 21.94 -15.13
CA PRO A 337 5.26 22.94 -14.78
C PRO A 337 5.40 23.16 -13.27
N HIS A 338 6.35 22.45 -12.64
CA HIS A 338 6.73 22.63 -11.24
C HIS A 338 7.67 23.83 -11.02
N ASN A 339 7.54 24.52 -9.87
CA ASN A 339 8.47 25.59 -9.50
C ASN A 339 9.67 25.08 -8.67
N GLN A 340 10.73 25.89 -8.55
CA GLN A 340 11.98 25.45 -7.90
C GLN A 340 11.85 25.16 -6.41
N ASP A 341 10.91 25.82 -5.72
CA ASP A 341 10.70 25.62 -4.28
C ASP A 341 9.92 24.32 -4.03
N GLU A 342 8.89 24.04 -4.85
CA GLU A 342 8.10 22.80 -4.80
C GLU A 342 8.97 21.55 -5.03
N ILE A 343 9.77 21.55 -6.10
CA ILE A 343 10.58 20.40 -6.51
C ILE A 343 11.51 19.92 -5.38
N ARG A 344 11.98 20.83 -4.53
CA ARG A 344 13.00 20.56 -3.51
C ARG A 344 12.47 20.44 -2.09
N THR A 345 11.14 20.45 -1.91
CA THR A 345 10.53 20.51 -0.58
C THR A 345 10.89 19.28 0.26
N TYR A 346 10.95 18.08 -0.32
CA TYR A 346 10.97 16.81 0.40
C TYR A 346 12.33 16.10 0.31
N GLY A 347 13.33 16.58 1.05
CA GLY A 347 14.71 16.07 0.99
C GLY A 347 14.84 14.60 1.39
N GLU A 348 13.97 14.11 2.27
CA GLU A 348 14.00 12.71 2.71
C GLU A 348 13.62 11.73 1.60
N TYR A 349 12.87 12.12 0.57
CA TYR A 349 12.53 11.21 -0.53
C TYR A 349 13.74 10.80 -1.38
N VAL A 350 14.85 11.53 -1.30
CA VAL A 350 16.13 11.08 -1.88
C VAL A 350 16.59 9.76 -1.23
N THR A 351 16.23 9.52 0.03
CA THR A 351 16.53 8.25 0.71
C THR A 351 15.64 7.09 0.25
N TRP A 352 14.38 7.39 -0.12
CA TRP A 352 13.45 6.41 -0.70
C TRP A 352 13.84 6.02 -2.11
N PHE A 353 14.41 6.93 -2.89
CA PHE A 353 14.99 6.61 -4.20
C PHE A 353 16.00 5.47 -4.13
N VAL A 354 16.95 5.56 -3.20
CA VAL A 354 18.00 4.55 -3.04
C VAL A 354 17.41 3.23 -2.55
N TYR A 355 16.50 3.28 -1.57
CA TYR A 355 15.77 2.11 -1.07
C TYR A 355 15.02 1.37 -2.18
N ASN A 356 14.22 2.09 -2.96
CA ASN A 356 13.39 1.51 -4.00
C ASN A 356 14.20 0.78 -5.07
N HIS A 357 15.35 1.34 -5.47
CA HIS A 357 16.22 0.72 -6.46
C HIS A 357 16.97 -0.49 -5.90
N TYR A 358 17.36 -0.44 -4.62
CA TYR A 358 17.92 -1.60 -3.92
C TYR A 358 16.90 -2.74 -3.84
N GLU A 359 15.68 -2.45 -3.39
CA GLU A 359 14.59 -3.44 -3.28
C GLU A 359 14.22 -4.00 -4.66
N HIS A 360 14.10 -3.16 -5.69
CA HIS A 360 13.83 -3.64 -7.05
C HIS A 360 14.92 -4.61 -7.53
N TRP A 361 16.19 -4.28 -7.32
CA TRP A 361 17.30 -5.19 -7.63
C TRP A 361 17.26 -6.47 -6.79
N LEU A 362 16.92 -6.38 -5.51
CA LEU A 362 16.85 -7.53 -4.60
C LEU A 362 15.76 -8.52 -5.03
N TYR A 363 14.58 -8.03 -5.41
CA TYR A 363 13.45 -8.86 -5.85
C TYR A 363 13.59 -9.41 -7.27
N THR A 364 14.13 -8.61 -8.21
CA THR A 364 14.21 -9.00 -9.64
C THR A 364 15.53 -9.65 -10.03
N GLY A 365 16.61 -9.31 -9.33
CA GLY A 365 17.97 -9.67 -9.73
C GLY A 365 18.48 -8.94 -10.98
N ASP A 366 17.78 -7.89 -11.44
CA ASP A 366 18.12 -7.22 -12.70
C ASP A 366 19.40 -6.38 -12.59
N GLN A 367 20.49 -6.97 -13.07
CA GLN A 367 21.80 -6.32 -13.14
C GLN A 367 21.87 -5.23 -14.21
N ALA A 368 21.09 -5.33 -15.28
CA ALA A 368 21.05 -4.32 -16.34
C ALA A 368 20.34 -3.07 -15.85
N TYR A 369 19.23 -3.22 -15.13
CA TYR A 369 18.54 -2.14 -14.42
C TYR A 369 19.49 -1.44 -13.43
N LEU A 370 20.17 -2.20 -12.56
CA LEU A 370 21.13 -1.63 -11.62
C LEU A 370 22.26 -0.90 -12.34
N ALA A 371 22.80 -1.45 -13.44
CA ALA A 371 23.85 -0.79 -14.21
C ALA A 371 23.38 0.51 -14.88
N LYS A 372 22.14 0.56 -15.36
CA LYS A 372 21.52 1.74 -15.97
C LYS A 372 21.42 2.89 -14.97
N TRP A 373 20.96 2.62 -13.75
CA TRP A 373 20.66 3.65 -12.75
C TRP A 373 21.74 3.86 -11.69
N TRP A 374 22.83 3.09 -11.72
CA TRP A 374 24.00 3.27 -10.85
C TRP A 374 24.53 4.72 -10.81
N PRO A 375 24.65 5.45 -11.95
CA PRO A 375 25.09 6.84 -11.91
C PRO A 375 24.17 7.74 -11.09
N GLN A 376 22.85 7.54 -11.18
CA GLN A 376 21.85 8.32 -10.45
C GLN A 376 21.90 8.00 -8.95
N LEU A 377 22.04 6.72 -8.58
CA LEU A 377 22.20 6.29 -7.19
C LEU A 377 23.42 6.92 -6.52
N THR A 378 24.57 6.89 -7.20
CA THR A 378 25.81 7.49 -6.67
C THR A 378 25.72 9.00 -6.53
N LYS A 379 25.03 9.70 -7.44
CA LYS A 379 24.75 11.15 -7.31
C LYS A 379 23.81 11.48 -6.16
N ALA A 380 22.75 10.69 -5.96
CA ALA A 380 21.84 10.86 -4.83
C ALA A 380 22.59 10.71 -3.49
N MET A 381 23.44 9.69 -3.37
CA MET A 381 24.29 9.51 -2.18
C MET A 381 25.31 10.64 -2.02
N ALA A 382 25.88 11.16 -3.10
CA ALA A 382 26.79 12.30 -3.04
C ALA A 382 26.07 13.57 -2.55
N TRP A 383 24.82 13.79 -2.98
CA TRP A 383 24.00 14.89 -2.48
C TRP A 383 23.71 14.73 -0.98
N LEU A 384 23.25 13.56 -0.53
CA LEU A 384 22.99 13.27 0.89
C LEU A 384 24.26 13.47 1.76
N GLU A 385 25.41 12.95 1.32
CA GLU A 385 26.68 13.14 2.02
C GLU A 385 27.11 14.61 2.05
N SER A 386 26.83 15.37 0.98
CA SER A 386 27.12 16.80 0.94
C SER A 386 26.32 17.58 1.99
N VAL A 387 25.06 17.21 2.21
CA VAL A 387 24.20 17.82 3.26
C VAL A 387 24.69 17.42 4.65
N ARG A 388 24.95 16.13 4.89
CA ARG A 388 25.46 15.62 6.17
C ARG A 388 26.79 16.26 6.60
N SER A 389 27.64 16.60 5.64
CA SER A 389 29.00 17.09 5.92
C SER A 389 29.08 18.56 6.34
N GLN A 390 27.97 19.29 6.40
CA GLN A 390 27.98 20.75 6.50
C GLN A 390 28.35 21.32 7.87
N ASP A 391 28.03 20.63 8.97
CA ASP A 391 28.13 21.22 10.32
C ASP A 391 28.89 20.36 11.35
N GLY A 392 29.40 19.20 10.94
CA GLY A 392 30.24 18.34 11.76
C GLY A 392 29.50 17.50 12.82
N THR A 393 28.17 17.58 12.92
CA THR A 393 27.37 16.71 13.82
C THR A 393 27.46 15.23 13.42
N GLY A 394 27.75 14.99 12.14
CA GLY A 394 27.77 13.67 11.54
C GLY A 394 26.41 13.21 11.01
N LEU A 395 25.37 14.02 11.19
CA LEU A 395 23.98 13.75 10.85
C LEU A 395 23.51 14.69 9.73
N ILE A 396 22.49 14.28 8.98
CA ILE A 396 21.77 15.13 8.03
C ILE A 396 20.81 16.03 8.81
N SER A 397 20.86 17.32 8.49
CA SER A 397 19.78 18.29 8.70
C SER A 397 19.48 18.95 7.35
N PHE A 398 18.21 19.01 6.97
CA PHE A 398 17.79 19.62 5.69
C PHE A 398 17.52 21.12 5.79
N ALA A 399 17.68 21.73 6.97
CA ALA A 399 17.45 23.16 7.19
C ALA A 399 18.25 24.03 6.21
N SER A 400 19.53 23.75 6.04
CA SER A 400 20.44 24.48 5.15
C SER A 400 20.24 24.16 3.66
N ALA A 401 19.61 23.02 3.36
CA ALA A 401 19.26 22.60 2.00
C ALA A 401 17.90 23.13 1.52
N ASN A 402 17.12 23.77 2.42
CA ASN A 402 15.74 24.18 2.17
C ASN A 402 14.85 23.00 1.67
N SER A 403 15.05 21.82 2.26
CA SER A 403 14.40 20.57 1.85
C SER A 403 13.76 19.82 3.02
N CYS A 404 13.10 20.57 3.90
CA CYS A 404 12.68 20.04 5.19
C CYS A 404 11.48 19.08 5.15
N GLY A 405 10.67 19.03 4.10
CA GLY A 405 9.46 18.22 4.09
C GLY A 405 9.73 16.72 4.26
N HIS A 406 8.85 16.06 5.03
CA HIS A 406 8.59 14.61 4.93
C HIS A 406 7.12 14.31 5.30
N TYR A 407 6.65 13.10 5.03
CA TYR A 407 5.23 12.67 5.00
C TYR A 407 4.38 12.93 6.27
N GLY A 408 4.97 13.27 7.41
CA GLY A 408 4.25 13.47 8.67
C GLY A 408 4.43 14.88 9.23
N TYR A 409 5.65 15.16 9.67
CA TYR A 409 6.03 16.38 10.37
C TYR A 409 7.54 16.48 10.30
N SER A 410 8.11 17.65 10.04
CA SER A 410 9.56 17.83 10.09
C SER A 410 9.88 19.05 10.94
N ASP A 411 10.99 19.00 11.66
CA ASP A 411 11.53 20.17 12.33
C ASP A 411 12.76 20.74 11.61
N CYS A 412 13.09 20.21 10.43
CA CYS A 412 14.29 20.47 9.64
C CYS A 412 15.60 20.08 10.35
N GLY A 413 15.54 19.52 11.56
CA GLY A 413 16.67 19.32 12.43
C GLY A 413 17.46 18.06 12.09
N HIS A 414 18.28 17.64 13.06
CA HIS A 414 19.01 16.39 13.00
C HIS A 414 18.11 15.24 13.46
N GLU A 415 17.16 14.90 12.60
CA GLU A 415 16.08 13.99 12.95
C GLU A 415 16.54 12.51 12.96
N THR A 416 16.07 11.74 13.96
CA THR A 416 16.36 10.31 14.05
C THR A 416 15.87 9.57 12.82
N TYR A 417 14.64 9.87 12.37
CA TYR A 417 14.01 9.17 11.26
C TYR A 417 14.82 9.33 9.96
N VAL A 418 15.10 10.57 9.54
CA VAL A 418 15.88 10.88 8.35
C VAL A 418 17.25 10.21 8.39
N ASN A 419 17.94 10.30 9.52
CA ASN A 419 19.28 9.74 9.66
C ASN A 419 19.28 8.20 9.73
N ALA A 420 18.18 7.60 10.21
CA ALA A 420 17.97 6.16 10.13
C ALA A 420 17.83 5.68 8.68
N LEU A 421 17.06 6.39 7.86
CA LEU A 421 16.95 6.09 6.44
C LEU A 421 18.29 6.29 5.70
N TYR A 422 19.03 7.35 6.03
CA TYR A 422 20.36 7.56 5.43
C TYR A 422 21.34 6.44 5.78
N LYS A 423 21.36 5.99 7.05
CA LYS A 423 22.16 4.83 7.47
C LYS A 423 21.77 3.59 6.68
N ARG A 424 20.47 3.33 6.50
CA ARG A 424 19.96 2.21 5.68
C ARG A 424 20.49 2.30 4.25
N ASN A 425 20.42 3.47 3.61
CA ASN A 425 20.91 3.64 2.24
C ASN A 425 22.41 3.37 2.10
N LEU A 426 23.20 3.67 3.12
CA LEU A 426 24.62 3.34 3.13
C LEU A 426 24.84 1.82 3.16
N ASP A 427 24.07 1.07 3.95
CA ASP A 427 24.14 -0.40 3.94
C ASP A 427 23.72 -0.98 2.58
N GLU A 428 22.64 -0.46 2.00
CA GLU A 428 22.13 -0.85 0.69
C GLU A 428 23.15 -0.58 -0.41
N MET A 429 23.74 0.61 -0.42
CA MET A 429 24.79 0.97 -1.37
C MET A 429 26.06 0.15 -1.16
N ALA A 430 26.37 -0.26 0.06
CA ALA A 430 27.45 -1.21 0.32
C ALA A 430 27.18 -2.57 -0.31
N ALA A 431 25.95 -3.09 -0.18
CA ALA A 431 25.53 -4.34 -0.80
C ALA A 431 25.52 -4.25 -2.34
N LEU A 432 25.00 -3.15 -2.91
CA LEU A 432 25.00 -2.92 -4.36
C LEU A 432 26.43 -2.79 -4.90
N ALA A 433 27.31 -2.03 -4.24
CA ALA A 433 28.72 -1.90 -4.62
C ALA A 433 29.43 -3.27 -4.60
N ALA A 434 29.20 -4.07 -3.55
CA ALA A 434 29.75 -5.42 -3.45
C ALA A 434 29.26 -6.32 -4.59
N SER A 435 27.97 -6.26 -4.94
CA SER A 435 27.39 -7.03 -6.05
C SER A 435 28.01 -6.68 -7.41
N ARG A 436 28.50 -5.44 -7.55
CA ARG A 436 29.18 -4.93 -8.74
C ARG A 436 30.69 -5.16 -8.73
N GLY A 437 31.22 -5.85 -7.72
CA GLY A 437 32.66 -6.09 -7.54
C GLY A 437 33.44 -4.89 -7.01
N ASP A 438 32.79 -3.81 -6.60
CA ASP A 438 33.43 -2.65 -5.98
C ASP A 438 33.58 -2.84 -4.46
N ALA A 439 34.56 -3.67 -4.08
CA ALA A 439 34.85 -3.94 -2.69
C ALA A 439 35.36 -2.71 -1.92
N ALA A 440 35.91 -1.70 -2.60
CA ALA A 440 36.39 -0.48 -1.95
C ALA A 440 35.22 0.44 -1.60
N GLY A 441 34.34 0.72 -2.56
CA GLY A 441 33.11 1.47 -2.33
C GLY A 441 32.23 0.80 -1.28
N ALA A 442 32.09 -0.53 -1.33
CA ALA A 442 31.35 -1.28 -0.31
C ALA A 442 31.87 -1.03 1.12
N ARG A 443 33.20 -1.03 1.31
CA ARG A 443 33.80 -0.72 2.62
C ARG A 443 33.61 0.75 3.02
N THR A 444 33.67 1.68 2.07
CA THR A 444 33.44 3.11 2.35
C THR A 444 32.02 3.36 2.82
N TYR A 445 31.03 2.82 2.12
CA TYR A 445 29.63 2.95 2.51
C TYR A 445 29.35 2.29 3.87
N ALA A 446 29.83 1.06 4.08
CA ALA A 446 29.67 0.36 5.36
C ALA A 446 30.35 1.10 6.54
N GLY A 447 31.53 1.68 6.31
CA GLY A 447 32.22 2.50 7.31
C GLY A 447 31.39 3.74 7.69
N ARG A 448 30.87 4.47 6.70
CA ARG A 448 30.01 5.63 6.95
C ARG A 448 28.70 5.23 7.64
N ALA A 449 28.11 4.08 7.32
CA ALA A 449 26.91 3.58 8.00
C ALA A 449 27.17 3.36 9.50
N GLY A 450 28.36 2.84 9.84
CA GLY A 450 28.83 2.73 11.23
C GLY A 450 28.92 4.10 11.93
N ASP A 451 29.58 5.07 11.30
CA ASP A 451 29.72 6.43 11.86
C ASP A 451 28.36 7.09 12.13
N VAL A 452 27.42 6.98 11.19
CA VAL A 452 26.07 7.56 11.32
C VAL A 452 25.29 6.84 12.43
N LYS A 453 25.37 5.51 12.51
CA LYS A 453 24.76 4.73 13.59
C LYS A 453 25.27 5.17 14.97
N ASP A 454 26.57 5.41 15.10
CA ASP A 454 27.18 5.87 16.36
C ASP A 454 26.75 7.31 16.70
N ALA A 455 26.66 8.20 15.69
CA ALA A 455 26.14 9.55 15.87
C ALA A 455 24.68 9.56 16.36
N ILE A 456 23.79 8.78 15.74
CA ILE A 456 22.39 8.67 16.17
C ILE A 456 22.31 8.11 17.60
N ASN A 457 23.01 7.02 17.89
CA ASN A 457 22.95 6.36 19.19
C ASN A 457 23.56 7.18 20.34
N SER A 458 24.45 8.13 20.04
CA SER A 458 25.07 9.02 21.03
C SER A 458 24.29 10.31 21.24
N GLN A 459 23.67 10.86 20.19
CA GLN A 459 23.02 12.17 20.23
C GLN A 459 21.50 12.09 20.43
N LEU A 460 20.85 11.05 19.91
CA LEU A 460 19.38 10.99 19.77
C LEU A 460 18.71 9.92 20.65
N TRP A 461 19.47 9.01 21.26
CA TRP A 461 18.92 8.04 22.22
C TRP A 461 18.78 8.66 23.62
N ASP A 462 17.56 8.67 24.17
CA ASP A 462 17.34 9.00 25.58
C ASP A 462 17.31 7.74 26.43
N ALA A 463 18.42 7.47 27.13
CA ALA A 463 18.52 6.30 28.00
C ALA A 463 17.61 6.36 29.24
N SER A 464 17.11 7.52 29.65
CA SER A 464 16.19 7.64 30.79
C SER A 464 14.75 7.35 30.37
N THR A 465 14.35 7.85 29.21
CA THR A 465 13.02 7.60 28.61
C THR A 465 12.94 6.20 27.99
N GLY A 466 14.06 5.68 27.49
CA GLY A 466 14.11 4.41 26.75
C GLY A 466 13.59 4.52 25.32
N ALA A 467 13.75 5.69 24.69
CA ALA A 467 13.27 5.97 23.34
C ALA A 467 14.20 6.91 22.59
N TYR A 468 14.13 6.89 21.27
CA TYR A 468 14.79 7.85 20.38
C TYR A 468 13.98 9.13 20.29
N ARG A 469 14.68 10.26 20.39
CA ARG A 469 14.15 11.61 20.26
C ARG A 469 13.73 11.88 18.81
N LEU A 470 12.89 12.89 18.59
CA LEU A 470 12.61 13.41 17.25
C LEU A 470 13.92 13.84 16.59
N SER A 471 14.61 14.80 17.22
CA SER A 471 15.84 15.42 16.72
C SER A 471 16.69 15.94 17.88
N THR A 472 17.86 16.51 17.58
CA THR A 472 18.65 17.24 18.58
C THR A 472 18.01 18.58 18.98
N GLU A 473 17.20 19.15 18.08
CA GLU A 473 16.54 20.44 18.18
C GLU A 473 15.26 20.36 19.02
N ILE A 474 14.53 19.24 18.93
CA ILE A 474 13.33 18.95 19.72
C ILE A 474 13.57 17.65 20.50
N PRO A 475 14.38 17.71 21.58
CA PRO A 475 14.79 16.51 22.28
C PRO A 475 13.68 15.92 23.16
N THR A 476 12.57 16.61 23.37
CA THR A 476 11.49 16.19 24.29
C THR A 476 10.34 15.44 23.62
N ALA A 477 10.39 15.26 22.30
CA ALA A 477 9.43 14.45 21.55
C ALA A 477 10.05 13.09 21.18
N TYR A 478 9.25 12.03 21.18
CA TYR A 478 9.69 10.65 20.88
C TYR A 478 8.72 10.01 19.89
N PRO A 479 8.89 10.30 18.60
CA PRO A 479 7.87 9.93 17.63
C PRO A 479 7.94 8.45 17.20
N GLN A 480 6.83 7.97 16.63
CA GLN A 480 6.65 6.60 16.19
C GLN A 480 7.68 6.18 15.14
N ASP A 481 7.86 7.03 14.13
CA ASP A 481 8.76 6.77 13.00
C ASP A 481 10.23 6.70 13.41
N ALA A 482 10.70 7.60 14.26
CA ALA A 482 12.05 7.62 14.82
C ALA A 482 12.37 6.30 15.51
N ASN A 483 11.46 5.82 16.36
CA ASN A 483 11.66 4.62 17.16
C ASN A 483 11.52 3.34 16.30
N ALA A 484 10.54 3.28 15.41
CA ALA A 484 10.36 2.14 14.52
C ALA A 484 11.51 2.03 13.49
N ALA A 485 11.89 3.13 12.84
CA ALA A 485 12.98 3.16 11.88
C ALA A 485 14.32 2.82 12.53
N ALA A 486 14.59 3.25 13.77
CA ALA A 486 15.80 2.86 14.47
C ALA A 486 15.93 1.34 14.67
N VAL A 487 14.80 0.63 14.88
CA VAL A 487 14.77 -0.85 14.93
C VAL A 487 15.01 -1.44 13.55
N LEU A 488 14.21 -1.06 12.57
CA LEU A 488 14.23 -1.64 11.21
C LEU A 488 15.56 -1.44 10.48
N THR A 489 16.26 -0.35 10.77
CA THR A 489 17.56 -0.02 10.15
C THR A 489 18.74 -0.52 10.97
N GLY A 490 18.52 -1.25 12.06
CA GLY A 490 19.56 -1.84 12.90
C GLY A 490 20.40 -0.82 13.66
N ILE A 491 19.88 0.39 13.89
CA ILE A 491 20.48 1.40 14.77
C ILE A 491 20.35 0.97 16.22
N ALA A 492 19.14 0.55 16.60
CA ALA A 492 18.84 0.05 17.93
C ALA A 492 19.49 -1.33 18.15
N SER A 493 20.11 -1.50 19.32
CA SER A 493 20.45 -2.84 19.82
C SER A 493 19.19 -3.56 20.29
N SER A 494 19.24 -4.89 20.49
CA SER A 494 18.08 -5.65 20.98
C SER A 494 17.45 -5.07 22.26
N ASP A 495 18.26 -4.59 23.22
CA ASP A 495 17.76 -3.88 24.42
C ASP A 495 17.05 -2.57 24.07
N ARG A 496 17.65 -1.75 23.21
CA ARG A 496 17.03 -0.47 22.79
C ARG A 496 15.75 -0.70 21.99
N SER A 497 15.71 -1.72 21.13
CA SER A 497 14.51 -2.07 20.37
C SER A 497 13.36 -2.43 21.30
N ALA A 498 13.57 -3.33 22.26
CA ALA A 498 12.55 -3.70 23.24
C ALA A 498 12.05 -2.48 24.03
N ARG A 499 12.95 -1.61 24.48
CA ARG A 499 12.60 -0.41 25.25
C ARG A 499 11.85 0.63 24.43
N ALA A 500 12.24 0.82 23.16
CA ALA A 500 11.58 1.74 22.24
C ALA A 500 10.15 1.25 21.91
N MET A 501 9.97 -0.05 21.66
CA MET A 501 8.65 -0.63 21.40
C MET A 501 7.74 -0.57 22.63
N GLU A 502 8.29 -0.80 23.84
CA GLU A 502 7.56 -0.62 25.10
C GLU A 502 7.17 0.84 25.32
N TYR A 503 8.06 1.80 24.99
CA TYR A 503 7.73 3.23 25.05
C TYR A 503 6.52 3.56 24.14
N LEU A 504 6.55 3.14 22.86
CA LEU A 504 5.44 3.38 21.93
C LEU A 504 4.16 2.72 22.45
N ARG A 505 4.26 1.48 22.93
CA ARG A 505 3.12 0.72 23.45
C ARG A 505 2.43 1.43 24.61
N LYS A 506 3.22 2.05 25.48
CA LYS A 506 2.76 2.73 26.69
C LYS A 506 2.23 4.14 26.42
N ASN A 507 2.85 4.89 25.51
CA ASN A 507 2.65 6.33 25.39
C ASN A 507 1.95 6.77 24.10
N ASN A 508 2.07 5.99 23.01
CA ASN A 508 1.50 6.36 21.70
C ASN A 508 0.22 5.59 21.38
N TRP A 509 0.05 4.39 21.95
CA TRP A 509 -1.14 3.58 21.69
C TRP A 509 -2.39 4.16 22.33
N SER A 510 -3.46 4.21 21.53
CA SER A 510 -4.78 4.69 21.90
C SER A 510 -5.86 3.81 21.22
N THR A 511 -7.09 4.32 21.08
CA THR A 511 -8.25 3.53 20.66
C THR A 511 -8.07 2.84 19.31
N TYR A 512 -7.53 3.55 18.32
CA TYR A 512 -7.47 3.06 16.93
C TYR A 512 -6.07 2.62 16.50
N GLY A 513 -5.07 2.67 17.39
CA GLY A 513 -3.72 2.23 17.06
C GLY A 513 -2.66 3.07 17.76
N SER A 514 -1.51 3.21 17.11
CA SER A 514 -0.38 3.97 17.63
C SER A 514 -0.32 5.34 16.97
N LEU A 515 -0.27 6.38 17.79
CA LEU A 515 -0.17 7.76 17.34
C LEU A 515 1.25 8.09 16.90
N THR A 516 1.38 9.00 15.94
CA THR A 516 2.68 9.52 15.46
C THR A 516 3.55 10.07 16.57
N VAL A 517 2.95 10.68 17.60
CA VAL A 517 3.64 11.14 18.81
C VAL A 517 2.73 11.01 20.02
N SER A 518 3.31 10.80 21.20
CA SER A 518 2.57 10.74 22.46
C SER A 518 1.86 12.08 22.76
N PRO A 519 0.56 12.08 23.10
CA PRO A 519 -0.16 13.29 23.53
C PRO A 519 0.39 13.92 24.82
N SER A 520 1.19 13.17 25.58
CA SER A 520 1.72 13.58 26.88
C SER A 520 3.12 14.18 26.83
N THR A 521 3.81 14.09 25.69
CA THR A 521 5.10 14.75 25.46
C THR A 521 4.85 16.06 24.75
N PRO A 522 4.80 17.20 25.48
CA PRO A 522 4.41 18.46 24.88
C PRO A 522 5.37 18.82 23.76
N ASN A 523 4.83 18.99 22.56
CA ASN A 523 5.52 19.70 21.52
C ASN A 523 4.47 20.55 20.75
N ALA A 524 4.90 21.70 20.25
CA ALA A 524 4.07 22.56 19.41
C ALA A 524 4.26 22.25 17.90
N SER A 525 5.22 21.38 17.56
CA SER A 525 5.70 21.15 16.19
C SER A 525 5.08 19.93 15.49
N ILE A 526 4.44 19.03 16.25
CA ILE A 526 3.85 17.77 15.81
C ILE A 526 2.57 17.52 16.60
N GLN A 527 1.44 17.46 15.89
CA GLN A 527 0.18 17.05 16.49
C GLN A 527 0.05 15.52 16.44
N PRO A 528 -0.54 14.87 17.44
CA PRO A 528 -0.81 13.43 17.39
C PRO A 528 -1.92 13.14 16.36
N PHE A 529 -1.68 12.13 15.52
CA PHE A 529 -2.65 11.54 14.59
C PHE A 529 -2.23 10.10 14.26
N TYR A 530 -3.01 9.38 13.46
CA TYR A 530 -2.61 8.06 12.96
C TYR A 530 -2.16 8.16 11.51
N GLU A 531 -0.99 7.59 11.25
CA GLU A 531 -0.38 7.58 9.92
C GLU A 531 -0.05 6.12 9.57
N PRO A 532 -0.59 5.57 8.46
CA PRO A 532 -0.39 4.19 8.09
C PRO A 532 1.05 3.79 7.81
N LEU A 533 1.83 4.67 7.18
CA LEU A 533 3.23 4.38 6.85
C LEU A 533 4.08 4.07 8.11
N PRO A 534 4.17 4.95 9.13
CA PRO A 534 4.93 4.68 10.34
C PRO A 534 4.25 3.63 11.24
N SER A 535 2.93 3.47 11.17
CA SER A 535 2.25 2.33 11.81
C SER A 535 2.69 0.99 11.19
N GLY A 536 2.89 0.95 9.87
CA GLY A 536 3.46 -0.19 9.17
C GLY A 536 4.90 -0.47 9.61
N PHE A 537 5.71 0.59 9.76
CA PHE A 537 7.05 0.46 10.32
C PHE A 537 7.05 -0.08 11.75
N GLU A 538 6.17 0.42 12.62
CA GLU A 538 6.06 -0.08 13.99
C GLU A 538 5.64 -1.56 14.02
N ALA A 539 4.64 -1.94 13.22
CA ALA A 539 4.19 -3.32 13.14
C ALA A 539 5.33 -4.26 12.67
N SER A 540 6.11 -3.83 11.67
CA SER A 540 7.31 -4.57 11.23
C SER A 540 8.40 -4.60 12.31
N ALA A 541 8.69 -3.47 12.95
CA ALA A 541 9.73 -3.38 13.98
C ALA A 541 9.45 -4.34 15.14
N ARG A 542 8.19 -4.43 15.59
CA ARG A 542 7.75 -5.35 16.64
C ARG A 542 7.88 -6.82 16.25
N LEU A 543 7.68 -7.17 14.98
CA LEU A 543 7.90 -8.52 14.48
C LEU A 543 9.39 -8.90 14.51
N ASP A 544 10.28 -7.94 14.25
CA ASP A 544 11.74 -8.12 14.26
C ASP A 544 12.38 -8.13 15.67
N VAL A 545 11.72 -7.56 16.69
CA VAL A 545 12.26 -7.57 18.06
C VAL A 545 12.39 -9.01 18.57
N PRO A 546 13.60 -9.50 18.93
CA PRO A 546 13.74 -10.82 19.51
C PRO A 546 13.08 -10.88 20.90
N ASP A 547 11.92 -11.50 20.98
CA ASP A 547 11.15 -11.66 22.21
C ASP A 547 10.74 -13.14 22.41
N PRO A 548 11.42 -13.87 23.33
CA PRO A 548 11.07 -15.27 23.61
C PRO A 548 9.63 -15.47 24.08
N SER A 549 9.01 -14.45 24.67
CA SER A 549 7.60 -14.53 25.11
C SER A 549 6.61 -14.39 23.96
N GLY A 550 7.05 -13.86 22.81
CA GLY A 550 6.22 -13.57 21.66
C GLY A 550 5.23 -12.42 21.87
N ALA A 551 5.40 -11.61 22.92
CA ALA A 551 4.49 -10.51 23.25
C ALA A 551 4.60 -9.37 22.23
N GLU A 552 5.81 -9.02 21.79
CA GLU A 552 6.02 -8.00 20.74
C GLU A 552 5.36 -8.41 19.42
N GLN A 553 5.53 -9.66 19.02
CA GLN A 553 4.91 -10.21 17.81
C GLN A 553 3.38 -10.22 17.91
N GLN A 554 2.82 -10.54 19.08
CA GLN A 554 1.37 -10.44 19.33
C GLN A 554 0.89 -9.00 19.25
N GLN A 555 1.66 -8.04 19.80
CA GLN A 555 1.35 -6.63 19.71
C GLN A 555 1.42 -6.11 18.27
N ALA A 556 2.37 -6.57 17.45
CA ALA A 556 2.40 -6.25 16.02
C ALA A 556 1.09 -6.63 15.32
N LEU A 557 0.64 -7.87 15.50
CA LEU A 557 -0.62 -8.34 14.92
C LEU A 557 -1.84 -7.67 15.56
N GLN A 558 -1.76 -7.26 16.82
CA GLN A 558 -2.80 -6.46 17.46
C GLN A 558 -2.91 -5.08 16.81
N LEU A 559 -1.80 -4.39 16.58
CA LEU A 559 -1.78 -3.09 15.89
C LEU A 559 -2.39 -3.21 14.49
N MET A 560 -2.04 -4.27 13.74
CA MET A 560 -2.65 -4.56 12.44
C MET A 560 -4.18 -4.65 12.52
N ARG A 561 -4.71 -5.44 13.47
CA ARG A 561 -6.15 -5.59 13.67
C ARG A 561 -6.83 -4.32 14.17
N THR A 562 -6.17 -3.56 15.04
CA THR A 562 -6.76 -2.36 15.63
C THR A 562 -6.82 -1.21 14.63
N PHE A 563 -5.75 -0.98 13.87
CA PHE A 563 -5.69 0.17 12.96
C PHE A 563 -6.27 -0.15 11.58
N TRP A 564 -5.77 -1.18 10.90
CA TRP A 564 -6.28 -1.54 9.57
C TRP A 564 -7.62 -2.28 9.65
N GLY A 565 -7.84 -3.09 10.68
CA GLY A 565 -9.17 -3.69 10.90
C GLY A 565 -10.24 -2.64 11.19
N HIS A 566 -9.89 -1.50 11.82
CA HIS A 566 -10.79 -0.35 11.93
C HIS A 566 -11.14 0.22 10.56
N GLN A 567 -10.15 0.49 9.70
CA GLN A 567 -10.38 0.98 8.32
C GLN A 567 -11.30 0.04 7.53
N LEU A 568 -11.14 -1.28 7.67
CA LEU A 568 -11.98 -2.27 6.99
C LEU A 568 -13.38 -2.44 7.61
N SER A 569 -13.56 -2.03 8.86
CA SER A 569 -14.87 -2.01 9.52
C SER A 569 -15.70 -0.78 9.14
N GLU A 570 -15.02 0.25 8.66
CA GLU A 570 -15.60 1.49 8.16
C GLU A 570 -15.70 1.47 6.61
N ASP A 571 -16.43 2.43 6.06
CA ASP A 571 -16.60 2.56 4.60
C ASP A 571 -15.32 3.14 3.96
N PRO A 572 -14.83 2.65 2.80
CA PRO A 572 -15.43 1.68 1.87
C PRO A 572 -15.25 0.19 2.24
N GLY A 573 -14.46 -0.15 3.25
CA GLY A 573 -14.28 -1.53 3.74
C GLY A 573 -13.51 -2.47 2.82
N SER A 574 -12.94 -1.97 1.72
CA SER A 574 -12.24 -2.76 0.69
C SER A 574 -10.76 -2.40 0.49
N THR A 575 -10.38 -1.21 0.93
CA THR A 575 -9.13 -0.52 0.58
C THR A 575 -8.56 0.12 1.84
N LEU A 576 -7.33 0.63 1.75
CA LEU A 576 -6.59 1.18 2.88
C LEU A 576 -6.39 2.68 2.71
N TRP A 577 -6.60 3.42 3.79
CA TRP A 577 -6.69 4.87 3.76
C TRP A 577 -5.33 5.53 3.84
N GLU A 578 -5.22 6.71 3.26
CA GLU A 578 -4.05 7.57 3.34
C GLU A 578 -3.73 7.94 4.80
N LYS A 579 -4.73 8.36 5.57
CA LYS A 579 -4.53 8.94 6.91
C LYS A 579 -5.79 8.84 7.75
N ALA A 580 -5.64 8.77 9.08
CA ALA A 580 -6.77 8.88 10.02
C ALA A 580 -6.54 9.93 11.12
N ASN A 581 -7.62 10.61 11.51
CA ASN A 581 -7.61 11.57 12.61
C ASN A 581 -7.81 10.88 13.98
N LEU A 582 -7.78 11.65 15.07
CA LEU A 582 -7.88 11.11 16.43
C LEU A 582 -9.22 10.40 16.74
N ASP A 583 -10.29 10.74 16.02
CA ASP A 583 -11.60 10.13 16.16
C ASP A 583 -11.73 8.81 15.38
N GLY A 584 -10.69 8.44 14.61
CA GLY A 584 -10.66 7.24 13.78
C GLY A 584 -11.24 7.44 12.39
N ASP A 585 -11.62 8.66 12.03
CA ASP A 585 -12.17 9.00 10.72
C ASP A 585 -11.06 9.37 9.72
N PRO A 586 -11.34 9.38 8.40
CA PRO A 586 -10.42 9.86 7.38
C PRO A 586 -9.80 11.24 7.72
N GLY A 587 -8.46 11.31 7.66
CA GLY A 587 -7.67 12.35 8.31
C GLY A 587 -7.75 13.75 7.70
N ILE A 588 -8.16 13.87 6.44
CA ILE A 588 -8.24 15.11 5.64
C ILE A 588 -9.67 15.33 5.13
N ALA A 589 -10.66 14.85 5.89
CA ALA A 589 -12.08 14.85 5.50
C ALA A 589 -12.27 14.21 4.10
N GLN A 590 -13.04 14.84 3.21
CA GLN A 590 -13.36 14.29 1.89
C GLN A 590 -12.16 14.19 0.94
N PHE A 591 -11.06 14.90 1.23
CA PHE A 591 -9.83 14.85 0.44
C PHE A 591 -8.95 13.64 0.78
N THR A 592 -9.22 12.95 1.88
CA THR A 592 -8.45 11.75 2.23
C THR A 592 -8.61 10.73 1.13
N SER A 593 -7.51 10.18 0.59
CA SER A 593 -7.62 9.02 -0.30
C SER A 593 -7.99 7.79 0.53
N LEU A 594 -9.09 7.10 0.19
CA LEU A 594 -9.49 5.86 0.87
C LEU A 594 -8.93 4.60 0.19
N ALA A 595 -8.24 4.78 -0.92
CA ALA A 595 -7.30 3.84 -1.52
C ALA A 595 -5.94 4.54 -1.72
N HIS A 596 -4.99 4.31 -0.81
CA HIS A 596 -3.65 4.90 -0.86
C HIS A 596 -2.58 3.84 -0.56
N GLY A 597 -1.64 3.65 -1.49
CA GLY A 597 -0.79 2.46 -1.49
C GLY A 597 0.25 2.42 -0.38
N TRP A 598 0.64 3.57 0.19
CA TRP A 598 1.57 3.61 1.33
C TRP A 598 1.02 2.92 2.59
N ALA A 599 -0.29 2.64 2.63
CA ALA A 599 -0.95 2.02 3.77
C ALA A 599 -0.86 0.49 3.74
N ALA A 600 -0.38 -0.09 2.63
CA ALA A 600 -0.36 -1.53 2.39
C ALA A 600 0.80 -2.28 3.07
N GLY A 601 1.52 -1.64 4.00
CA GLY A 601 2.62 -2.24 4.78
C GLY A 601 2.31 -3.63 5.40
N PRO A 602 1.12 -3.89 5.97
CA PRO A 602 0.78 -5.22 6.49
C PRO A 602 0.87 -6.35 5.46
N THR A 603 0.59 -6.08 4.18
CA THR A 603 0.72 -7.08 3.11
C THR A 603 2.16 -7.58 3.00
N ILE A 604 3.13 -6.67 3.18
CA ILE A 604 4.55 -6.98 3.20
C ILE A 604 4.87 -7.80 4.45
N SER A 605 4.62 -7.26 5.65
CA SER A 605 5.05 -7.91 6.91
C SER A 605 4.37 -9.26 7.16
N LEU A 606 3.11 -9.43 6.77
CA LEU A 606 2.43 -10.73 6.85
C LEU A 606 3.09 -11.76 5.93
N THR A 607 3.64 -11.35 4.79
CA THR A 607 4.33 -12.26 3.85
C THR A 607 5.79 -12.50 4.26
N THR A 608 6.53 -11.44 4.57
CA THR A 608 7.98 -11.52 4.77
C THR A 608 8.37 -11.94 6.18
N GLN A 609 7.58 -11.59 7.19
CA GLN A 609 7.90 -11.87 8.59
C GLN A 609 6.95 -12.92 9.20
N VAL A 610 5.64 -12.84 8.96
CA VAL A 610 4.69 -13.82 9.55
C VAL A 610 4.73 -15.16 8.81
N LEU A 611 4.53 -15.16 7.48
CA LEU A 611 4.79 -16.35 6.66
C LEU A 611 6.30 -16.65 6.63
N GLY A 612 7.12 -15.61 6.60
CA GLY A 612 8.56 -15.66 6.79
C GLY A 612 9.38 -15.65 5.50
N VAL A 613 8.76 -15.52 4.32
CA VAL A 613 9.43 -15.69 3.02
C VAL A 613 10.04 -14.36 2.57
N GLN A 614 11.36 -14.30 2.47
CA GLN A 614 12.08 -13.09 2.08
C GLN A 614 13.33 -13.41 1.22
N PRO A 615 13.70 -12.53 0.27
CA PRO A 615 14.94 -12.67 -0.49
C PRO A 615 16.15 -12.41 0.41
N THR A 616 17.20 -13.21 0.25
CA THR A 616 18.51 -13.00 0.92
C THR A 616 19.64 -12.76 -0.07
N ALA A 617 19.35 -12.92 -1.37
CA ALA A 617 20.20 -12.52 -2.47
C ALA A 617 19.35 -12.11 -3.67
N ALA A 618 19.98 -11.38 -4.59
CA ALA A 618 19.34 -10.81 -5.77
C ALA A 618 18.49 -11.84 -6.54
N GLY A 619 17.27 -11.45 -6.90
CA GLY A 619 16.33 -12.23 -7.69
C GLY A 619 15.81 -13.49 -6.99
N PHE A 620 15.86 -13.56 -5.66
CA PHE A 620 15.58 -14.78 -4.88
C PHE A 620 16.52 -15.97 -5.15
N SER A 621 17.69 -15.73 -5.75
CA SER A 621 18.73 -16.77 -5.88
C SER A 621 19.15 -17.35 -4.52
N GLY A 622 19.03 -16.54 -3.46
CA GLY A 622 18.99 -16.93 -2.07
C GLY A 622 17.69 -16.44 -1.42
N TYR A 623 17.12 -17.24 -0.53
CA TYR A 623 15.94 -16.85 0.25
C TYR A 623 16.02 -17.35 1.69
N SER A 624 15.14 -16.85 2.55
CA SER A 624 14.88 -17.45 3.86
C SER A 624 13.39 -17.60 4.11
N ILE A 625 13.04 -18.59 4.94
CA ILE A 625 11.71 -18.79 5.49
C ILE A 625 11.85 -18.81 7.00
N VAL A 626 11.62 -17.65 7.63
CA VAL A 626 11.79 -17.42 9.06
C VAL A 626 10.44 -16.98 9.64
N PRO A 627 9.57 -17.92 10.04
CA PRO A 627 8.23 -17.57 10.50
C PRO A 627 8.22 -16.87 11.85
N THR A 628 7.39 -15.84 11.95
CA THR A 628 7.06 -15.12 13.18
C THR A 628 5.58 -15.27 13.50
N PRO A 629 5.16 -16.31 14.25
CA PRO A 629 3.74 -16.67 14.36
C PRO A 629 2.84 -15.65 15.06
N GLY A 630 3.35 -14.88 16.02
CA GLY A 630 2.57 -13.82 16.70
C GLY A 630 1.25 -14.28 17.34
N GLY A 631 1.14 -15.56 17.73
CA GLY A 631 -0.08 -16.16 18.29
C GLY A 631 -0.99 -16.85 17.26
N LEU A 632 -0.66 -16.81 15.97
CA LEU A 632 -1.36 -17.58 14.94
C LEU A 632 -1.02 -19.06 15.02
N THR A 633 -2.00 -19.91 14.70
CA THR A 633 -1.84 -21.38 14.73
C THR A 633 -1.33 -21.95 13.42
N TRP A 634 -1.53 -21.24 12.31
CA TRP A 634 -0.98 -21.58 11.01
C TRP A 634 -0.93 -20.37 10.09
N ALA A 635 0.00 -20.39 9.14
CA ALA A 635 -0.01 -19.55 7.95
C ALA A 635 0.41 -20.34 6.72
N GLN A 636 0.03 -19.86 5.55
CA GLN A 636 0.30 -20.46 4.26
C GLN A 636 0.33 -19.38 3.18
N GLY A 637 1.26 -19.47 2.24
CA GLY A 637 1.29 -18.55 1.11
C GLY A 637 2.23 -18.97 0.00
N SER A 638 2.22 -18.17 -1.05
CA SER A 638 3.04 -18.30 -2.25
C SER A 638 3.62 -16.94 -2.59
N VAL A 639 4.93 -16.88 -2.82
CA VAL A 639 5.65 -15.68 -3.26
C VAL A 639 6.16 -15.93 -4.67
N PRO A 640 5.72 -15.17 -5.69
CA PRO A 640 6.26 -15.29 -7.03
C PRO A 640 7.71 -14.75 -7.03
N THR A 641 8.56 -15.38 -7.84
CA THR A 641 9.97 -14.99 -7.95
C THR A 641 10.45 -15.19 -9.39
N PRO A 642 11.58 -14.58 -9.79
CA PRO A 642 12.20 -14.82 -11.11
C PRO A 642 12.51 -16.31 -11.40
N HIS A 643 12.65 -17.13 -10.36
CA HIS A 643 12.93 -18.56 -10.48
C HIS A 643 11.65 -19.43 -10.50
N GLY A 644 10.48 -18.85 -10.28
CA GLY A 644 9.21 -19.53 -10.00
C GLY A 644 8.76 -19.35 -8.56
N ALA A 645 7.54 -19.74 -8.23
CA ALA A 645 6.99 -19.48 -6.90
C ALA A 645 7.70 -20.25 -5.77
N ILE A 646 7.98 -19.56 -4.67
CA ILE A 646 8.34 -20.17 -3.38
C ILE A 646 7.06 -20.26 -2.54
N THR A 647 6.70 -21.47 -2.13
CA THR A 647 5.52 -21.69 -1.27
C THR A 647 5.96 -22.06 0.14
N ALA A 648 5.29 -21.49 1.14
CA ALA A 648 5.50 -21.84 2.54
C ALA A 648 4.17 -22.19 3.20
N SER A 649 4.19 -23.14 4.11
CA SER A 649 3.06 -23.43 5.00
C SER A 649 3.59 -23.89 6.33
N TRP A 650 3.12 -23.29 7.42
CA TRP A 650 3.50 -23.74 8.75
C TRP A 650 2.30 -23.90 9.67
N ARG A 651 2.47 -24.78 10.66
CA ARG A 651 1.55 -24.99 11.78
C ARG A 651 2.32 -24.90 13.08
N SER A 652 1.76 -24.18 14.04
CA SER A 652 2.26 -24.03 15.40
C SER A 652 1.29 -24.69 16.38
N SER A 653 1.82 -25.46 17.31
CA SER A 653 1.06 -26.14 18.36
C SER A 653 1.87 -26.23 19.64
N ALA A 654 1.22 -26.63 20.74
CA ALA A 654 1.91 -26.88 22.02
C ALA A 654 3.00 -27.98 21.93
N HIS A 655 2.93 -28.85 20.91
CA HIS A 655 3.84 -29.99 20.74
C HIS A 655 5.00 -29.73 19.77
N GLY A 656 5.06 -28.53 19.20
CA GLY A 656 6.10 -28.13 18.26
C GLY A 656 5.56 -27.39 17.04
N PHE A 657 6.48 -27.15 16.11
CA PHE A 657 6.27 -26.36 14.90
C PHE A 657 6.59 -27.20 13.67
N THR A 658 5.77 -27.10 12.63
CA THR A 658 6.06 -27.77 11.34
C THR A 658 5.98 -26.75 10.23
N LEU A 659 7.06 -26.58 9.49
CA LEU A 659 7.17 -25.78 8.28
C LEU A 659 7.33 -26.70 7.08
N THR A 660 6.54 -26.46 6.04
CA THR A 660 6.69 -27.06 4.72
C THR A 660 7.03 -25.96 3.73
N ALA A 661 8.04 -26.20 2.91
CA ALA A 661 8.51 -25.26 1.91
C ALA A 661 8.66 -25.96 0.56
N THR A 662 8.26 -25.29 -0.52
CA THR A 662 8.62 -25.70 -1.89
C THR A 662 9.35 -24.56 -2.56
N ALA A 663 10.53 -24.83 -3.10
CA ALA A 663 11.34 -23.84 -3.80
C ALA A 663 11.76 -24.32 -5.20
N PRO A 664 11.80 -23.42 -6.19
CA PRO A 664 12.14 -23.77 -7.56
C PRO A 664 13.65 -23.99 -7.72
N ARG A 665 14.06 -24.59 -8.86
CA ARG A 665 15.49 -24.73 -9.18
C ARG A 665 16.17 -23.36 -9.31
N GLY A 666 17.44 -23.29 -8.95
CA GLY A 666 18.23 -22.06 -9.02
C GLY A 666 18.24 -21.25 -7.73
N THR A 667 17.53 -21.70 -6.69
CA THR A 667 17.48 -21.04 -5.39
C THR A 667 18.14 -21.89 -4.30
N VAL A 668 18.59 -21.23 -3.25
CA VAL A 668 19.08 -21.85 -2.01
C VAL A 668 18.45 -21.14 -0.81
N GLY A 669 17.86 -21.92 0.08
CA GLY A 669 17.09 -21.43 1.22
C GLY A 669 17.79 -21.57 2.57
N GLU A 670 17.40 -20.70 3.50
CA GLU A 670 17.45 -20.95 4.93
C GLU A 670 16.03 -21.19 5.45
N LEU A 671 15.81 -22.29 6.18
CA LEU A 671 14.52 -22.58 6.81
C LEU A 671 14.65 -22.49 8.32
N ALA A 672 13.68 -21.89 9.00
CA ALA A 672 13.73 -21.73 10.45
C ALA A 672 12.48 -22.24 11.16
N VAL A 673 12.67 -22.66 12.41
CA VAL A 673 11.58 -22.94 13.36
C VAL A 673 11.70 -22.01 14.57
N PRO A 674 10.61 -21.32 14.95
CA PRO A 674 10.55 -20.64 16.23
C PRO A 674 10.51 -21.68 17.35
N THR A 675 11.19 -21.37 18.45
CA THR A 675 11.33 -22.26 19.62
C THR A 675 10.51 -21.79 20.82
N GLY A 676 10.09 -20.51 20.85
CA GLY A 676 9.41 -19.92 22.01
C GLY A 676 10.26 -19.95 23.29
N GLY A 677 11.60 -19.95 23.17
CA GLY A 677 12.52 -20.11 24.28
C GLY A 677 12.63 -21.54 24.83
N HIS A 678 11.92 -22.51 24.24
CA HIS A 678 12.00 -23.91 24.65
C HIS A 678 13.18 -24.63 23.99
N LYS A 679 13.71 -25.63 24.70
CA LYS A 679 14.68 -26.55 24.11
C LYS A 679 13.94 -27.47 23.13
N VAL A 680 14.37 -27.49 21.87
CA VAL A 680 13.73 -28.29 20.82
C VAL A 680 14.71 -29.20 20.10
N ARG A 681 14.23 -30.35 19.62
CA ARG A 681 14.87 -31.14 18.56
C ARG A 681 14.31 -30.69 17.22
N VAL A 682 15.16 -30.51 16.20
CA VAL A 682 14.73 -30.12 14.85
C VAL A 682 15.12 -31.18 13.84
N GLU A 683 14.17 -31.51 12.96
CA GLU A 683 14.29 -32.50 11.90
C GLU A 683 14.04 -31.83 10.54
N LEU A 684 14.93 -32.06 9.57
CA LEU A 684 14.75 -31.72 8.16
C LEU A 684 14.50 -33.00 7.38
N ASP A 685 13.37 -33.09 6.71
CA ASP A 685 12.95 -34.26 5.92
C ASP A 685 13.03 -35.58 6.72
N GLY A 686 12.61 -35.52 7.99
CA GLY A 686 12.61 -36.64 8.94
C GLY A 686 13.98 -37.02 9.51
N ARG A 687 15.03 -36.25 9.23
CA ARG A 687 16.37 -36.45 9.79
C ARG A 687 16.70 -35.37 10.81
N THR A 688 17.09 -35.76 12.02
CA THR A 688 17.53 -34.79 13.04
C THR A 688 18.74 -34.00 12.52
N VAL A 689 18.62 -32.68 12.52
CA VAL A 689 19.68 -31.71 12.17
C VAL A 689 20.11 -30.89 13.39
N TRP A 690 19.25 -30.80 14.41
CA TRP A 690 19.54 -30.18 15.71
C TRP A 690 19.01 -31.04 16.84
N ASN A 691 19.84 -31.39 17.82
CA ASN A 691 19.46 -32.27 18.94
C ASN A 691 19.05 -31.54 20.22
N GLY A 692 18.89 -30.21 20.17
CA GLY A 692 18.61 -29.36 21.33
C GLY A 692 19.83 -28.64 21.91
N THR A 693 21.05 -29.02 21.52
CA THR A 693 22.27 -28.32 21.99
C THR A 693 23.29 -28.04 20.89
N ARG A 694 23.31 -28.83 19.82
CA ARG A 694 24.24 -28.65 18.70
C ARG A 694 23.66 -29.19 17.40
N ALA A 695 24.25 -28.73 16.30
CA ALA A 695 24.05 -29.31 14.99
C ALA A 695 24.50 -30.78 14.98
N VAL A 696 23.78 -31.63 14.23
CA VAL A 696 24.09 -33.04 14.03
C VAL A 696 24.00 -33.38 12.53
N GLY A 697 24.64 -34.48 12.14
CA GLY A 697 24.54 -34.98 10.75
C GLY A 697 25.22 -34.10 9.69
N GLY A 698 26.10 -33.16 10.09
CA GLY A 698 26.81 -32.27 9.16
C GLY A 698 25.96 -31.13 8.59
N ALA A 699 24.74 -30.92 9.09
CA ALA A 699 23.88 -29.82 8.67
C ALA A 699 24.44 -28.46 9.11
N GLN A 700 24.25 -27.43 8.28
CA GLN A 700 24.55 -26.05 8.66
C GLN A 700 23.38 -25.48 9.46
N VAL A 701 23.53 -25.49 10.78
CA VAL A 701 22.49 -25.05 11.70
C VAL A 701 23.03 -23.97 12.62
N SER A 702 22.27 -22.89 12.77
CA SER A 702 22.50 -21.85 13.78
C SER A 702 21.28 -21.74 14.71
N ALA A 703 21.50 -21.25 15.93
CA ALA A 703 20.44 -21.03 16.90
C ALA A 703 20.79 -19.83 17.78
N ASP A 704 19.80 -18.98 18.06
CA ASP A 704 19.91 -17.76 18.86
C ASP A 704 19.09 -17.83 20.16
N GLY A 705 18.51 -18.99 20.46
CA GLY A 705 17.69 -19.25 21.64
C GLY A 705 16.21 -18.97 21.46
N THR A 706 15.81 -18.19 20.45
CA THR A 706 14.41 -18.01 20.07
C THR A 706 14.08 -18.75 18.78
N THR A 707 15.08 -19.01 17.94
CA THR A 707 14.95 -19.62 16.62
C THR A 707 16.06 -20.65 16.38
N VAL A 708 15.75 -21.72 15.65
CA VAL A 708 16.74 -22.63 15.06
C VAL A 708 16.63 -22.52 13.54
N ARG A 709 17.75 -22.20 12.88
CA ARG A 709 17.85 -21.96 11.43
C ARG A 709 18.68 -23.05 10.78
N VAL A 710 18.21 -23.57 9.65
CA VAL A 710 18.88 -24.58 8.85
C VAL A 710 19.18 -23.97 7.48
N GLY A 711 20.46 -23.69 7.23
CA GLY A 711 20.94 -23.06 6.00
C GLY A 711 21.21 -24.07 4.88
N HIS A 712 21.44 -23.53 3.69
CA HIS A 712 21.79 -24.29 2.47
C HIS A 712 20.78 -25.39 2.10
N VAL A 713 19.49 -25.13 2.32
CA VAL A 713 18.41 -26.00 1.85
C VAL A 713 18.27 -25.82 0.34
N GLY A 714 18.40 -26.91 -0.40
CA GLY A 714 18.33 -26.90 -1.86
C GLY A 714 16.90 -26.68 -2.40
N PRO A 715 16.75 -26.67 -3.73
CA PRO A 715 15.43 -26.61 -4.35
C PRO A 715 14.66 -27.93 -4.16
N GLY A 716 13.33 -27.84 -4.15
CA GLY A 716 12.44 -28.98 -3.94
C GLY A 716 11.45 -28.76 -2.81
N HIS A 717 10.80 -29.85 -2.39
CA HIS A 717 9.85 -29.86 -1.29
C HIS A 717 10.55 -30.34 -0.02
N HIS A 718 10.51 -29.52 1.03
CA HIS A 718 11.16 -29.77 2.30
C HIS A 718 10.19 -29.62 3.47
N THR A 719 10.37 -30.43 4.50
CA THR A 719 9.65 -30.31 5.77
C THR A 719 10.63 -30.14 6.92
N LEU A 720 10.50 -29.03 7.64
CA LEU A 720 11.25 -28.72 8.84
C LEU A 720 10.32 -28.80 10.06
N THR A 721 10.62 -29.69 10.99
CA THR A 721 9.78 -29.93 12.17
C THR A 721 10.58 -29.75 13.45
N SER A 722 10.00 -29.06 14.43
CA SER A 722 10.52 -28.97 15.79
C SER A 722 9.67 -29.82 16.74
N HIS A 723 10.34 -30.42 17.73
CA HIS A 723 9.73 -31.15 18.83
C HIS A 723 10.30 -30.63 20.14
N THR A 724 9.45 -30.20 21.06
CA THR A 724 9.87 -29.80 22.42
C THR A 724 10.50 -30.99 23.14
N LEU A 725 11.65 -30.76 23.80
CA LEU A 725 12.44 -31.77 24.52
C LEU A 725 12.18 -31.82 26.01
#